data_AF-A0A3M0IM72-F1
#
_entry.id   AF-A0A3M0IM72-F1
#
_cell.length_a   1.000
_cell.length_b   1.000
_cell.length_c   1.000
_cell.angle_alpha   90.00
_cell.angle_beta   90.00
_cell.angle_gamma   90.00
#
_symmetry.space_group_name_H-M   'P 1'
#
loop_
_entity.id
_entity.type
_entity.pdbx_description
1 polymer ?
#
loop_
_entity_poly.entity_id
_entity_poly.type
_entity_poly.pdbx_seq_one_letter_code
_entity_poly.pdbx_strand_id
1 'polypeptide(L)'
;MFYHVSGTGGHVSHREGHVSHRGGCPGVPSGGPGGVAAFGVPPGASRCLPVTPGAPQISLEHEILLHPRYFGPNLLNTVKQKLFTEVEGTCTGKYGFVIAVTTIDNIGAGVIQPGRGFVLYPVRYKAIVFRPFKGEVVDAVVTQVNKVGLFTEIGPMSCFISRHSIPSEMEFDPNSNPPCYKTVDEDIVIQQDDEIRLKIVGTRVDKNDITLYTYPENWRAFKALIAAQYSGARLRVASAPPHFHFGHTNRSPQFLQKFPLGKVPAFEGDDGFCVFESNAIAYYVSTEELRGSTPEAAAAVLQWVNFADSDVVPPASTWVFPTLGILHYNKQATEVAKEEVRRVLGVLDGHLRTRTFLVGERVSLADISLVCALLWLYKQVLDPAFRGPFGNVNRWFLTCLNQPQFKAVLGEVQLCQRMAQFDAKKFAESQARKEKDPPRKEKEKEKEPPRKEKPPKKEEKRPEPDEDLDECEQVLAAEPKAKDPFAHLPRGGTWGHLGQLGTPGGHLGTPGPFVLDEFKRKYSNEDTLSVALPHFWEHFDREGWSLWYCQYRYPEELSQTFMSCNLITGAVSFILIVLIIQILIQILVLIILILMIFIILILMIFIIQILILLILIPIPVSPHPHPSSPRGAQPDLRMFQRLDKLRKNAFASVALFGSDHDSSISGVWVLRGQELAFTLCPDWQVDYESYTWRKLDPDSAECRTLVTEYFLWEGEFRHVGKPFNQGKIFK
;
A
#
# COMPACT_ATOMS: atom_id res chain seq x y z
N MET A 1 11.19 -17.88 43.77
CA MET A 1 11.18 -18.15 45.21
C MET A 1 10.77 -19.60 45.45
N PHE A 2 11.75 -20.43 45.82
CA PHE A 2 11.78 -21.39 46.94
C PHE A 2 13.18 -22.05 46.88
N TYR A 3 13.86 -22.11 48.03
CA TYR A 3 15.23 -22.65 48.19
C TYR A 3 15.23 -24.17 48.38
N HIS A 4 16.26 -24.84 47.84
CA HIS A 4 16.95 -25.94 48.49
C HIS A 4 18.40 -25.97 47.95
N VAL A 5 19.34 -25.39 48.70
CA VAL A 5 20.78 -25.51 48.44
C VAL A 5 21.29 -26.59 49.39
N SER A 6 21.64 -27.77 48.87
CA SER A 6 22.37 -28.78 49.64
C SER A 6 23.86 -28.51 49.46
N GLY A 7 24.42 -27.64 50.30
CA GLY A 7 25.85 -27.46 50.45
C GLY A 7 26.37 -28.30 51.61
N THR A 8 27.16 -29.33 51.34
CA THR A 8 28.08 -29.89 52.33
C THR A 8 29.47 -29.91 51.71
N GLY A 9 30.22 -28.83 51.91
CA GLY A 9 31.68 -28.83 51.79
C GLY A 9 32.27 -29.37 53.08
N GLY A 10 32.93 -30.52 53.00
CA GLY A 10 33.70 -31.10 54.10
C GLY A 10 34.96 -31.74 53.55
N HIS A 11 36.09 -31.07 53.72
CA HIS A 11 37.43 -31.60 53.49
C HIS A 11 37.66 -32.81 54.43
N VAL A 12 37.82 -34.03 53.89
CA VAL A 12 38.55 -35.12 54.57
C VAL A 12 39.32 -35.97 53.55
N SER A 13 40.54 -36.30 53.97
CA SER A 13 41.64 -37.03 53.35
C SER A 13 41.35 -38.43 52.80
N HIS A 14 42.20 -38.85 51.86
CA HIS A 14 42.62 -40.22 51.52
C HIS A 14 42.14 -41.33 52.47
N ARG A 15 41.50 -42.37 51.91
CA ARG A 15 41.76 -43.78 52.23
C ARG A 15 41.19 -44.74 51.20
N GLU A 16 42.04 -45.69 50.80
CA GLU A 16 41.72 -46.87 50.01
C GLU A 16 40.70 -47.77 50.71
N GLY A 17 39.90 -48.49 49.92
CA GLY A 17 38.93 -49.46 50.42
C GLY A 17 38.41 -50.38 49.31
N HIS A 18 39.13 -51.48 49.08
CA HIS A 18 38.69 -52.69 48.41
C HIS A 18 37.32 -53.21 48.93
N VAL A 19 36.46 -53.74 48.04
CA VAL A 19 35.66 -55.00 48.12
C VAL A 19 35.00 -55.17 46.73
N SER A 20 35.42 -56.07 45.83
CA SER A 20 35.25 -57.53 45.76
C SER A 20 33.90 -58.04 45.21
N HIS A 21 33.94 -58.36 43.90
CA HIS A 21 33.56 -59.61 43.22
C HIS A 21 32.12 -60.19 43.13
N ARG A 22 31.89 -60.69 41.90
CA ARG A 22 31.07 -61.83 41.39
C ARG A 22 29.76 -61.43 40.73
N GLY A 23 29.42 -61.84 39.51
CA GLY A 23 30.08 -62.72 38.53
C GLY A 23 29.23 -62.79 37.25
N GLY A 24 29.85 -62.96 36.07
CA GLY A 24 29.57 -64.14 35.23
C GLY A 24 29.41 -63.79 33.74
N CYS A 25 30.41 -64.15 32.95
CA CYS A 25 30.66 -64.05 31.49
C CYS A 25 29.67 -64.85 30.57
N PRO A 26 29.91 -65.03 29.23
CA PRO A 26 30.62 -64.24 28.19
C PRO A 26 29.85 -64.10 26.84
N GLY A 27 30.35 -63.24 25.94
CA GLY A 27 30.05 -63.32 24.49
C GLY A 27 30.63 -62.16 23.65
N VAL A 28 31.83 -62.35 23.09
CA VAL A 28 32.59 -61.48 22.16
C VAL A 28 32.41 -62.09 20.75
N PRO A 29 32.31 -61.35 19.61
CA PRO A 29 33.44 -60.59 19.07
C PRO A 29 33.20 -59.21 18.42
N SER A 30 34.10 -58.30 18.82
CA SER A 30 34.86 -57.32 18.03
C SER A 30 34.39 -56.92 16.62
N GLY A 31 34.09 -55.63 16.48
CA GLY A 31 34.24 -54.86 15.25
C GLY A 31 34.29 -53.36 15.58
N GLY A 32 35.47 -52.75 15.54
CA GLY A 32 35.60 -51.28 15.35
C GLY A 32 35.27 -50.90 13.89
N PRO A 33 35.24 -49.62 13.48
CA PRO A 33 36.05 -48.52 14.04
C PRO A 33 35.32 -47.16 14.18
N GLY A 34 36.03 -46.15 14.68
CA GLY A 34 35.82 -44.76 14.26
C GLY A 34 35.47 -43.80 15.39
N GLY A 35 36.51 -43.15 15.95
CA GLY A 35 36.35 -42.06 16.89
C GLY A 35 35.59 -40.89 16.28
N VAL A 36 34.58 -40.40 17.00
CA VAL A 36 33.95 -39.11 16.73
C VAL A 36 34.75 -38.06 17.49
N ALA A 37 35.45 -37.22 16.73
CA ALA A 37 36.15 -36.06 17.24
C ALA A 37 35.16 -35.15 17.99
N ALA A 38 35.56 -34.71 19.19
CA ALA A 38 34.90 -33.68 19.95
C ALA A 38 34.83 -32.39 19.12
N PHE A 39 33.63 -32.01 18.67
CA PHE A 39 33.39 -30.71 18.06
C PHE A 39 33.27 -29.66 19.16
N GLY A 40 34.04 -28.58 18.99
CA GLY A 40 34.21 -27.51 19.97
C GLY A 40 32.93 -26.75 20.24
N VAL A 41 32.35 -27.01 21.42
CA VAL A 41 31.46 -26.07 22.10
C VAL A 41 32.33 -24.95 22.69
N PRO A 42 31.97 -23.66 22.57
CA PRO A 42 32.69 -22.61 23.28
C PRO A 42 32.74 -22.94 24.79
N PRO A 43 33.90 -22.79 25.46
CA PRO A 43 34.07 -23.21 26.84
C PRO A 43 33.17 -22.36 27.76
N GLY A 44 31.97 -22.87 28.04
CA GLY A 44 30.92 -22.20 28.82
C GLY A 44 29.53 -22.79 28.56
N ALA A 45 29.19 -23.09 27.31
CA ALA A 45 27.83 -23.50 26.94
C ALA A 45 27.45 -24.94 27.35
N SER A 46 28.42 -25.78 27.74
CA SER A 46 28.18 -27.18 28.13
C SER A 46 27.70 -27.37 29.58
N ARG A 47 27.81 -26.35 30.46
CA ARG A 47 27.60 -26.55 31.91
C ARG A 47 26.15 -26.47 32.38
N CYS A 48 25.27 -25.78 31.66
CA CYS A 48 23.88 -25.54 32.11
C CYS A 48 22.81 -26.07 31.15
N LEU A 49 23.19 -26.80 30.10
CA LEU A 49 22.21 -27.43 29.24
C LEU A 49 21.62 -28.63 29.98
N PRO A 50 20.29 -28.72 30.18
CA PRO A 50 19.67 -29.97 30.59
C PRO A 50 19.82 -30.93 29.41
N VAL A 51 20.91 -31.70 29.37
CA VAL A 51 21.04 -32.85 28.49
C VAL A 51 20.21 -33.99 29.09
N THR A 52 18.91 -33.74 29.25
CA THR A 52 17.92 -34.80 29.44
C THR A 52 17.75 -35.53 28.11
N PRO A 53 17.74 -36.87 28.09
CA PRO A 53 17.39 -37.64 26.90
C PRO A 53 15.93 -37.31 26.55
N GLY A 54 15.70 -36.45 25.55
CA GLY A 54 14.34 -36.04 25.16
C GLY A 54 14.15 -34.60 24.67
N ALA A 55 15.21 -33.80 24.48
CA ALA A 55 15.05 -32.45 23.91
C ALA A 55 14.31 -32.52 22.56
N PRO A 56 13.23 -31.72 22.35
CA PRO A 56 12.38 -31.84 21.17
C PRO A 56 13.18 -31.49 19.91
N GLN A 57 13.37 -32.48 19.04
CA GLN A 57 13.87 -32.26 17.69
C GLN A 57 12.72 -31.71 16.84
N ILE A 58 12.95 -30.56 16.20
CA ILE A 58 11.97 -29.95 15.30
C ILE A 58 12.54 -29.89 13.89
N SER A 59 11.66 -30.07 12.89
CA SER A 59 11.99 -29.86 11.49
C SER A 59 11.88 -28.38 11.13
N LEU A 60 12.92 -27.83 10.54
CA LEU A 60 13.08 -26.44 10.12
C LEU A 60 13.49 -26.38 8.65
N GLU A 61 13.24 -25.23 8.03
CA GLU A 61 13.64 -24.93 6.66
C GLU A 61 14.50 -23.66 6.66
N HIS A 62 15.58 -23.65 5.89
CA HIS A 62 16.47 -22.50 5.73
C HIS A 62 16.97 -22.39 4.29
N GLU A 63 17.12 -21.17 3.80
CA GLU A 63 17.54 -20.88 2.43
C GLU A 63 19.00 -20.46 2.38
N ILE A 64 19.84 -21.25 1.71
CA ILE A 64 21.28 -20.99 1.64
C ILE A 64 21.65 -20.31 0.34
N LEU A 65 22.08 -19.05 0.45
CA LEU A 65 22.56 -18.28 -0.69
C LEU A 65 24.04 -18.59 -0.97
N LEU A 66 24.35 -19.07 -2.17
CA LEU A 66 25.69 -19.46 -2.56
C LEU A 66 26.17 -18.71 -3.81
N HIS A 67 27.42 -18.25 -3.76
CA HIS A 67 28.08 -17.57 -4.87
C HIS A 67 28.61 -18.60 -5.91
N PRO A 68 28.59 -18.30 -7.22
CA PRO A 68 29.04 -19.22 -8.28
C PRO A 68 30.43 -19.84 -8.09
N ARG A 69 31.36 -19.10 -7.49
CA ARG A 69 32.69 -19.58 -7.08
C ARG A 69 32.70 -20.90 -6.28
N TYR A 70 31.61 -21.23 -5.59
CA TYR A 70 31.49 -22.45 -4.79
C TYR A 70 30.81 -23.59 -5.56
N PHE A 71 30.50 -23.39 -6.85
CA PHE A 71 29.97 -24.44 -7.71
C PHE A 71 31.11 -25.36 -8.11
N GLY A 72 30.98 -26.62 -7.73
CA GLY A 72 32.01 -27.63 -7.94
C GLY A 72 31.65 -28.93 -7.24
N PRO A 73 32.56 -29.92 -7.23
CA PRO A 73 32.30 -31.23 -6.63
C PRO A 73 31.97 -31.17 -5.13
N ASN A 74 32.40 -30.11 -4.44
CA ASN A 74 32.15 -29.89 -3.01
C ASN A 74 30.90 -29.04 -2.70
N LEU A 75 30.03 -28.82 -3.69
CA LEU A 75 28.84 -27.97 -3.55
C LEU A 75 27.98 -28.36 -2.35
N LEU A 76 27.58 -29.63 -2.25
CA LEU A 76 26.70 -30.11 -1.18
C LEU A 76 27.35 -29.95 0.20
N ASN A 77 28.65 -30.21 0.32
CA ASN A 77 29.38 -30.04 1.58
C ASN A 77 29.46 -28.56 1.97
N THR A 78 29.64 -27.66 0.99
CA THR A 78 29.66 -26.22 1.22
C THR A 78 28.30 -25.72 1.70
N VAL A 79 27.20 -26.20 1.10
CA VAL A 79 25.83 -25.91 1.53
C VAL A 79 25.61 -26.40 2.97
N LYS A 80 26.04 -27.62 3.32
CA LYS A 80 25.93 -28.14 4.69
C LYS A 80 26.73 -27.32 5.71
N GLN A 81 27.99 -27.00 5.42
CA GLN A 81 28.82 -26.18 6.32
C GLN A 81 28.22 -24.79 6.53
N LYS A 82 27.70 -24.20 5.45
CA LYS A 82 27.04 -22.90 5.51
C LYS A 82 25.74 -22.97 6.31
N LEU A 83 24.98 -24.07 6.21
CA LEU A 83 23.82 -24.31 7.08
C LEU A 83 24.24 -24.23 8.55
N PHE A 84 25.19 -25.06 8.99
CA PHE A 84 25.61 -25.11 10.39
C PHE A 84 26.05 -23.74 10.90
N THR A 85 26.86 -23.03 10.11
CA THR A 85 27.38 -21.70 10.46
C THR A 85 26.28 -20.64 10.56
N GLU A 86 25.25 -20.72 9.71
CA GLU A 86 24.17 -19.71 9.67
C GLU A 86 23.05 -19.99 10.68
N VAL A 87 22.80 -21.26 11.06
CA VAL A 87 21.65 -21.61 11.90
C VAL A 87 22.03 -21.94 13.35
N GLU A 88 23.18 -22.55 13.62
CA GLU A 88 23.56 -22.91 14.99
C GLU A 88 23.91 -21.65 15.81
N GLY A 89 23.34 -21.55 17.00
CA GLY A 89 23.46 -20.37 17.86
C GLY A 89 22.47 -19.23 17.55
N THR A 90 21.65 -19.37 16.50
CA THR A 90 20.59 -18.37 16.22
C THR A 90 19.39 -18.54 17.15
N CYS A 91 18.68 -17.45 17.43
CA CYS A 91 17.45 -17.46 18.20
C CYS A 91 16.29 -16.99 17.31
N THR A 92 15.21 -17.77 17.27
CA THR A 92 13.98 -17.38 16.58
C THR A 92 12.86 -17.24 17.60
N GLY A 93 12.01 -16.21 17.47
CA GLY A 93 10.87 -16.04 18.39
C GLY A 93 9.91 -17.24 18.42
N LYS A 94 9.81 -17.98 17.31
CA LYS A 94 8.92 -19.13 17.16
C LYS A 94 9.47 -20.43 17.74
N TYR A 95 10.78 -20.68 17.64
CA TYR A 95 11.35 -21.99 18.02
C TYR A 95 12.37 -21.91 19.15
N GLY A 96 12.79 -20.71 19.57
CA GLY A 96 13.84 -20.52 20.56
C GLY A 96 15.23 -20.55 19.95
N PHE A 97 16.24 -20.85 20.77
CA PHE A 97 17.63 -20.98 20.35
C PHE A 97 17.86 -22.30 19.63
N VAL A 98 18.46 -22.25 18.44
CA VAL A 98 18.93 -23.43 17.71
C VAL A 98 20.28 -23.83 18.31
N ILE A 99 20.30 -24.93 19.07
CA ILE A 99 21.51 -25.40 19.75
C ILE A 99 22.43 -26.12 18.77
N ALA A 100 21.87 -27.08 18.04
CA ALA A 100 22.61 -27.91 17.11
C ALA A 100 21.69 -28.50 16.04
N VAL A 101 22.18 -28.59 14.81
CA VAL A 101 21.52 -29.31 13.72
C VAL A 101 21.84 -30.80 13.87
N THR A 102 20.80 -31.63 13.96
CA THR A 102 20.96 -33.09 14.15
C THR A 102 21.00 -33.84 12.84
N THR A 103 20.08 -33.53 11.92
CA THR A 103 19.96 -34.22 10.63
C THR A 103 19.59 -33.22 9.54
N ILE A 104 20.07 -33.46 8.31
CA ILE A 104 19.65 -32.71 7.14
C ILE A 104 18.77 -33.65 6.32
N ASP A 105 17.48 -33.36 6.27
CA ASP A 105 16.48 -34.23 5.65
C ASP A 105 16.53 -34.11 4.12
N ASN A 106 16.63 -32.88 3.58
CA ASN A 106 16.69 -32.65 2.14
C ASN A 106 17.41 -31.35 1.78
N ILE A 107 18.16 -31.35 0.67
CA ILE A 107 18.70 -30.15 0.01
C ILE A 107 18.01 -30.06 -1.35
N GLY A 108 17.12 -29.09 -1.51
CA GLY A 108 16.37 -28.88 -2.74
C GLY A 108 17.22 -28.33 -3.89
N ALA A 109 16.63 -28.31 -5.09
CA ALA A 109 17.29 -27.78 -6.28
C ALA A 109 17.61 -26.28 -6.11
N GLY A 110 18.83 -25.89 -6.48
CA GLY A 110 19.26 -24.50 -6.40
C GLY A 110 18.55 -23.63 -7.42
N VAL A 111 17.97 -22.50 -6.98
CA VAL A 111 17.31 -21.52 -7.84
C VAL A 111 18.23 -20.34 -8.07
N ILE A 112 18.54 -20.02 -9.34
CA ILE A 112 19.38 -18.87 -9.69
C ILE A 112 18.61 -17.57 -9.45
N GLN A 113 19.21 -16.64 -8.71
CA GLN A 113 18.68 -15.30 -8.51
C GLN A 113 18.89 -14.42 -9.76
N PRO A 114 17.83 -13.84 -10.33
CA PRO A 114 17.93 -12.97 -11.51
C PRO A 114 18.86 -11.77 -11.24
N GLY A 115 19.75 -11.48 -12.19
CA GLY A 115 20.58 -10.27 -12.19
C GLY A 115 21.85 -10.29 -11.33
N ARG A 116 22.01 -11.24 -10.39
CA ARG A 116 23.23 -11.35 -9.56
C ARG A 116 24.01 -12.66 -9.74
N GLY A 117 23.40 -13.68 -10.35
CA GLY A 117 24.06 -14.97 -10.61
C GLY A 117 24.27 -15.86 -9.39
N PHE A 118 23.83 -15.45 -8.20
CA PHE A 118 23.83 -16.30 -7.00
C PHE A 118 22.78 -17.40 -7.12
N VAL A 119 22.99 -18.52 -6.43
CA VAL A 119 22.03 -19.63 -6.37
C VAL A 119 21.57 -19.81 -4.94
N LEU A 120 20.27 -20.03 -4.78
CA LEU A 120 19.61 -20.18 -3.50
C LEU A 120 19.15 -21.64 -3.36
N TYR A 121 19.67 -22.33 -2.34
CA TYR A 121 19.37 -23.74 -2.05
C TYR A 121 18.41 -23.83 -0.85
N PRO A 122 17.16 -24.28 -1.04
CA PRO A 122 16.26 -24.53 0.08
C PRO A 122 16.68 -25.82 0.79
N VAL A 123 16.93 -25.76 2.10
CA VAL A 123 17.37 -26.91 2.91
C VAL A 123 16.38 -27.18 4.03
N ARG A 124 15.95 -28.43 4.14
CA ARG A 124 15.14 -28.92 5.26
C ARG A 124 16.02 -29.73 6.20
N TYR A 125 15.99 -29.40 7.48
CA TYR A 125 16.84 -30.01 8.51
C TYR A 125 16.09 -30.18 9.82
N LYS A 126 16.60 -31.00 10.72
CA LYS A 126 16.15 -31.12 12.11
C LYS A 126 17.19 -30.52 13.03
N ALA A 127 16.72 -29.81 14.05
CA ALA A 127 17.58 -29.23 15.06
C ALA A 127 17.03 -29.46 16.46
N ILE A 128 17.95 -29.53 17.42
CA ILE A 128 17.64 -29.42 18.84
C ILE A 128 17.48 -27.94 19.15
N VAL A 129 16.31 -27.58 19.66
CA VAL A 129 16.02 -26.20 20.06
C VAL A 129 15.85 -26.08 21.57
N PHE A 130 16.29 -24.95 22.10
CA PHE A 130 16.11 -24.55 23.49
C PHE A 130 15.14 -23.38 23.56
N ARG A 131 13.94 -23.63 24.10
CA ARG A 131 12.88 -22.62 24.23
C ARG A 131 12.35 -22.55 25.66
N PRO A 132 12.92 -21.66 26.49
CA PRO A 132 12.44 -21.49 27.85
C PRO A 132 11.06 -20.83 27.91
N PHE A 133 10.26 -21.17 28.92
CA PHE A 133 8.92 -20.62 29.11
C PHE A 133 8.71 -20.00 30.50
N LYS A 134 7.75 -19.07 30.60
CA LYS A 134 7.40 -18.43 31.87
C LYS A 134 6.92 -19.48 32.88
N GLY A 135 7.53 -19.47 34.06
CA GLY A 135 7.23 -20.39 35.15
C GLY A 135 8.14 -21.61 35.20
N GLU A 136 8.97 -21.83 34.19
CA GLU A 136 9.98 -22.90 34.18
C GLU A 136 11.06 -22.64 35.23
N VAL A 137 11.55 -23.71 35.86
CA VAL A 137 12.63 -23.66 36.83
C VAL A 137 13.89 -24.21 36.18
N VAL A 138 14.94 -23.39 36.12
CA VAL A 138 16.19 -23.68 35.42
C VAL A 138 17.38 -23.39 36.32
N ASP A 139 18.45 -24.14 36.10
CA ASP A 139 19.74 -23.91 36.74
C ASP A 139 20.53 -22.89 35.91
N ALA A 140 21.15 -21.94 36.60
CA ALA A 140 21.84 -20.81 36.00
C ALA A 140 23.17 -20.56 36.72
N VAL A 141 24.19 -20.15 35.97
CA VAL A 141 25.48 -19.76 36.53
C VAL A 141 25.54 -18.25 36.64
N VAL A 142 25.90 -17.72 37.81
CA VAL A 142 26.07 -16.29 38.04
C VAL A 142 27.30 -15.80 37.30
N THR A 143 27.13 -14.87 36.36
CA THR A 143 28.24 -14.29 35.60
C THR A 143 28.69 -12.95 36.16
N GLN A 144 27.78 -12.18 36.76
CA GLN A 144 28.12 -10.89 37.36
C GLN A 144 27.14 -10.52 38.47
N VAL A 145 27.67 -9.92 39.53
CA VAL A 145 26.89 -9.42 40.68
C VAL A 145 27.05 -7.92 40.80
N ASN A 146 25.94 -7.19 40.98
CA ASN A 146 25.97 -5.74 41.17
C ASN A 146 24.85 -5.26 42.12
N LYS A 147 24.87 -3.97 42.46
CA LYS A 147 23.87 -3.37 43.36
C LYS A 147 22.43 -3.45 42.85
N VAL A 148 22.23 -3.57 41.53
CA VAL A 148 20.88 -3.62 40.92
C VAL A 148 20.35 -5.04 40.77
N GLY A 149 21.20 -6.07 40.90
CA GLY A 149 20.81 -7.46 40.74
C GLY A 149 21.96 -8.43 40.41
N LEU A 150 21.59 -9.58 39.87
CA LEU A 150 22.50 -10.64 39.41
C LEU A 150 22.32 -10.85 37.91
N PHE A 151 23.42 -10.95 37.16
CA PHE A 151 23.42 -11.49 35.80
C PHE A 151 23.81 -12.95 35.86
N THR A 152 23.07 -13.77 35.11
CA THR A 152 23.23 -15.22 35.09
C THR A 152 23.11 -15.75 33.68
N GLU A 153 23.74 -16.87 33.37
CA GLU A 153 23.62 -17.58 32.10
C GLU A 153 22.92 -18.93 32.29
N ILE A 154 22.00 -19.26 31.37
CA ILE A 154 21.25 -20.50 31.28
C ILE A 154 21.46 -21.06 29.87
N GLY A 155 22.52 -21.84 29.69
CA GLY A 155 22.94 -22.28 28.36
C GLY A 155 23.23 -21.06 27.46
N PRO A 156 22.60 -20.92 26.27
CA PRO A 156 22.80 -19.77 25.39
C PRO A 156 21.99 -18.51 25.81
N MET A 157 21.16 -18.59 26.86
CA MET A 157 20.31 -17.49 27.29
C MET A 157 20.94 -16.73 28.46
N SER A 158 20.97 -15.40 28.39
CA SER A 158 21.27 -14.54 29.53
C SER A 158 20.00 -14.19 30.30
N CYS A 159 20.11 -14.14 31.63
CA CYS A 159 19.02 -13.79 32.54
C CYS A 159 19.50 -12.74 33.54
N PHE A 160 18.64 -11.77 33.81
CA PHE A 160 18.86 -10.74 34.82
C PHE A 160 17.85 -10.91 35.96
N ILE A 161 18.37 -11.01 37.18
CA ILE A 161 17.59 -11.09 38.41
C ILE A 161 17.67 -9.73 39.09
N SER A 162 16.57 -8.96 39.04
CA SER A 162 16.49 -7.66 39.72
C SER A 162 16.58 -7.82 41.25
N ARG A 163 17.16 -6.82 41.93
CA ARG A 163 17.16 -6.69 43.40
C ARG A 163 15.79 -6.90 44.05
N HIS A 164 14.70 -6.55 43.37
CA HIS A 164 13.32 -6.76 43.87
C HIS A 164 12.90 -8.23 43.91
N SER A 165 13.54 -9.07 43.09
CA SER A 165 13.30 -10.52 43.06
C SER A 165 14.24 -11.28 43.99
N ILE A 166 15.30 -10.63 44.48
CA ILE A 166 16.21 -11.14 45.49
C ILE A 166 15.57 -10.91 46.86
N PRO A 167 15.61 -11.88 47.79
CA PRO A 167 15.04 -11.71 49.12
C PRO A 167 15.57 -10.46 49.84
N SER A 168 14.74 -9.87 50.71
CA SER A 168 15.06 -8.63 51.42
C SER A 168 16.27 -8.77 52.34
N GLU A 169 16.44 -9.96 52.91
CA GLU A 169 17.47 -10.37 53.86
C GLU A 169 18.88 -10.48 53.26
N MET A 170 19.01 -10.46 51.92
CA MET A 170 20.31 -10.44 51.24
C MET A 170 20.73 -9.02 50.90
N GLU A 171 21.93 -8.63 51.34
CA GLU A 171 22.54 -7.33 51.05
C GLU A 171 23.70 -7.46 50.07
N PHE A 172 23.85 -6.45 49.22
CA PHE A 172 24.94 -6.39 48.25
C PHE A 172 26.21 -5.85 48.93
N ASP A 173 27.29 -6.61 48.87
CA ASP A 173 28.60 -6.22 49.38
C ASP A 173 29.55 -5.89 48.20
N PRO A 174 29.83 -4.60 47.93
CA PRO A 174 30.76 -4.20 46.88
C PRO A 174 32.24 -4.37 47.26
N ASN A 175 32.55 -4.57 48.55
CA ASN A 175 33.93 -4.64 49.03
C ASN A 175 34.47 -6.08 49.01
N SER A 176 33.59 -7.07 48.87
CA SER A 176 33.95 -8.46 48.58
C SER A 176 34.60 -8.59 47.20
N ASN A 177 35.58 -9.48 47.07
CA ASN A 177 36.25 -9.78 45.80
C ASN A 177 36.17 -11.29 45.51
N PRO A 178 35.24 -11.74 44.65
CA PRO A 178 34.33 -10.96 43.81
C PRO A 178 33.15 -10.32 44.58
N PRO A 179 32.50 -9.26 44.04
CA PRO A 179 31.29 -8.68 44.63
C PRO A 179 30.18 -9.72 44.80
N CYS A 180 29.42 -9.65 45.90
CA CYS A 180 28.45 -10.70 46.24
C CYS A 180 27.16 -10.15 46.88
N TYR A 181 26.12 -10.98 46.92
CA TYR A 181 25.00 -10.82 47.84
C TYR A 181 25.18 -11.76 49.01
N LYS A 182 25.00 -11.28 50.24
CA LYS A 182 25.11 -12.10 51.45
C LYS A 182 23.97 -11.83 52.43
N THR A 183 23.57 -12.85 53.20
CA THR A 183 22.66 -12.67 54.33
C THR A 183 23.34 -11.96 55.49
N VAL A 184 22.56 -11.36 56.40
CA VAL A 184 23.10 -10.68 57.61
C VAL A 184 23.93 -11.63 58.48
N ASP A 185 23.54 -12.90 58.55
CA ASP A 185 24.25 -13.95 59.28
C ASP A 185 25.43 -14.56 58.48
N GLU A 186 25.67 -14.09 57.25
CA GLU A 186 26.68 -14.57 56.29
C GLU A 186 26.59 -16.06 55.90
N ASP A 187 25.54 -16.77 56.32
CA ASP A 187 25.31 -18.18 56.00
C ASP A 187 25.12 -18.48 54.50
N ILE A 188 24.59 -17.52 53.72
CA ILE A 188 24.36 -17.68 52.28
C ILE A 188 25.03 -16.52 51.55
N VAL A 189 25.96 -16.86 50.66
CA VAL A 189 26.66 -15.93 49.77
C VAL A 189 26.38 -16.33 48.33
N ILE A 190 26.05 -15.36 47.48
CA ILE A 190 25.90 -15.52 46.04
C ILE A 190 26.92 -14.61 45.35
N GLN A 191 27.87 -15.22 44.65
CA GLN A 191 28.96 -14.54 43.96
C GLN A 191 29.11 -15.03 42.51
N GLN A 192 30.02 -14.43 41.77
CA GLN A 192 30.36 -14.88 40.42
C GLN A 192 30.77 -16.37 40.42
N ASP A 193 30.35 -17.10 39.38
CA ASP A 193 30.52 -18.53 39.15
C ASP A 193 29.68 -19.47 40.03
N ASP A 194 28.84 -18.95 40.93
CA ASP A 194 27.89 -19.78 41.69
C ASP A 194 26.75 -20.31 40.81
N GLU A 195 26.32 -21.54 41.09
CA GLU A 195 25.16 -22.17 40.47
C GLU A 195 23.91 -21.89 41.29
N ILE A 196 22.93 -21.21 40.70
CA ILE A 196 21.66 -20.88 41.33
C ILE A 196 20.48 -21.41 40.53
N ARG A 197 19.44 -21.83 41.23
CA ARG A 197 18.18 -22.27 40.62
C ARG A 197 17.18 -21.13 40.61
N LEU A 198 16.71 -20.76 39.42
CA LEU A 198 15.79 -19.63 39.23
C LEU A 198 14.50 -20.07 38.54
N LYS A 199 13.43 -19.31 38.77
CA LYS A 199 12.15 -19.47 38.08
C LYS A 199 11.97 -18.33 37.10
N ILE A 200 11.72 -18.65 35.84
CA ILE A 200 11.58 -17.66 34.78
C ILE A 200 10.27 -16.87 34.98
N VAL A 201 10.38 -15.57 35.25
CA VAL A 201 9.22 -14.68 35.44
C VAL A 201 8.71 -14.11 34.11
N GLY A 202 9.60 -13.97 33.13
CA GLY A 202 9.27 -13.57 31.76
C GLY A 202 10.49 -13.72 30.86
N THR A 203 10.25 -14.01 29.58
CA THR A 203 11.27 -14.04 28.54
C THR A 203 11.08 -12.84 27.61
N ARG A 204 12.19 -12.24 27.20
CA ARG A 204 12.22 -11.25 26.12
C ARG A 204 13.23 -11.74 25.10
N VAL A 205 12.81 -11.88 23.85
CA VAL A 205 13.74 -12.09 22.74
C VAL A 205 14.23 -10.71 22.36
N ASP A 206 15.55 -10.51 22.31
CA ASP A 206 16.13 -9.31 21.69
C ASP A 206 15.83 -9.36 20.19
N LYS A 207 14.63 -8.88 19.83
CA LYS A 207 14.10 -8.90 18.47
C LYS A 207 14.87 -7.89 17.61
N ASN A 208 16.04 -8.28 17.11
CA ASN A 208 16.88 -7.42 16.29
C ASN A 208 16.41 -7.30 14.82
N ASP A 209 15.46 -8.14 14.35
CA ASP A 209 15.08 -8.19 12.93
C ASP A 209 13.58 -8.01 12.65
N ILE A 210 12.87 -7.24 13.47
CA ILE A 210 11.51 -6.84 13.13
C ILE A 210 11.53 -5.66 12.14
N THR A 211 10.86 -5.80 11.01
CA THR A 211 10.84 -4.76 9.97
C THR A 211 9.48 -4.07 9.88
N LEU A 212 9.49 -2.74 9.89
CA LEU A 212 8.34 -1.88 9.60
C LEU A 212 8.53 -1.20 8.26
N TYR A 213 7.75 -1.60 7.26
CA TYR A 213 7.71 -1.00 5.94
C TYR A 213 6.77 0.21 5.92
N THR A 214 7.27 1.37 5.50
CA THR A 214 6.48 2.61 5.42
C THR A 214 7.15 3.64 4.51
N TYR A 215 6.46 4.70 4.10
CA TYR A 215 7.13 5.90 3.58
C TYR A 215 7.51 6.86 4.73
N PRO A 216 8.49 7.78 4.53
CA PRO A 216 8.88 8.77 5.54
C PRO A 216 7.71 9.68 5.98
N GLU A 217 7.76 10.19 7.21
CA GLU A 217 6.72 11.10 7.76
C GLU A 217 5.28 10.54 7.77
N ASN A 218 5.13 9.22 7.76
CA ASN A 218 3.81 8.58 7.85
C ASN A 218 3.29 8.58 9.29
N TRP A 219 2.29 9.43 9.56
CA TRP A 219 1.64 9.52 10.87
C TRP A 219 1.03 8.20 11.35
N ARG A 220 0.66 7.30 10.44
CA ARG A 220 0.16 5.96 10.80
C ARG A 220 1.28 5.06 11.35
N ALA A 221 2.50 5.21 10.83
CA ALA A 221 3.67 4.47 11.30
C ALA A 221 4.19 5.02 12.64
N PHE A 222 4.06 6.33 12.87
CA PHE A 222 4.45 6.95 14.15
C PHE A 222 3.76 6.30 15.35
N LYS A 223 2.51 5.83 15.21
CA LYS A 223 1.81 5.09 16.27
C LYS A 223 2.62 3.89 16.77
N ALA A 224 3.10 3.05 15.86
CA ALA A 224 3.89 1.86 16.18
C ALA A 224 5.29 2.23 16.70
N LEU A 225 5.91 3.26 16.12
CA LEU A 225 7.24 3.71 16.54
C LEU A 225 7.23 4.28 17.96
N ILE A 226 6.22 5.10 18.31
CA ILE A 226 6.07 5.65 19.66
C ILE A 226 5.74 4.52 20.64
N ALA A 227 4.83 3.61 20.29
CA ALA A 227 4.54 2.44 21.12
C ALA A 227 5.78 1.59 21.39
N ALA A 228 6.65 1.43 20.39
CA ALA A 228 7.91 0.71 20.51
C ALA A 228 8.91 1.39 21.46
N GLN A 229 8.92 2.74 21.54
CA GLN A 229 9.72 3.47 22.53
C GLN A 229 9.32 3.14 23.97
N TYR A 230 8.02 2.91 24.23
CA TYR A 230 7.54 2.53 25.56
C TYR A 230 7.80 1.05 25.88
N SER A 231 7.68 0.16 24.89
CA SER A 231 7.88 -1.28 25.10
C SER A 231 9.34 -1.71 25.07
N GLY A 232 10.21 -0.89 24.49
CA GLY A 232 11.60 -1.23 24.19
C GLY A 232 11.76 -2.10 22.94
N ALA A 233 10.69 -2.30 22.15
CA ALA A 233 10.78 -3.03 20.90
C ALA A 233 11.67 -2.28 19.88
N ARG A 234 12.62 -2.99 19.26
CA ARG A 234 13.48 -2.42 18.21
C ARG A 234 12.84 -2.67 16.85
N LEU A 235 12.31 -1.60 16.25
CA LEU A 235 11.73 -1.64 14.90
C LEU A 235 12.75 -1.13 13.87
N ARG A 236 13.12 -1.97 12.91
CA ARG A 236 13.86 -1.54 11.73
C ARG A 236 12.90 -0.91 10.74
N VAL A 237 13.02 0.41 10.53
CA VAL A 237 12.14 1.13 9.59
C VAL A 237 12.70 1.05 8.18
N ALA A 238 12.03 0.29 7.31
CA ALA A 238 12.32 0.25 5.89
C ALA A 238 11.48 1.33 5.18
N SER A 239 12.09 2.49 4.92
CA SER A 239 11.39 3.64 4.32
C SER A 239 12.06 4.29 3.12
N ALA A 240 13.22 3.79 2.70
CA ALA A 240 13.96 4.31 1.57
C ALA A 240 14.55 3.17 0.72
N PRO A 241 14.82 3.42 -0.58
CA PRO A 241 15.53 2.48 -1.44
C PRO A 241 16.94 2.14 -0.89
N PRO A 242 17.44 0.90 -1.08
CA PRO A 242 16.83 -0.20 -1.83
C PRO A 242 15.81 -1.02 -1.02
N HIS A 243 15.68 -0.76 0.28
CA HIS A 243 14.88 -1.60 1.19
C HIS A 243 13.37 -1.41 1.02
N PHE A 244 12.91 -0.19 0.72
CA PHE A 244 11.51 0.09 0.43
C PHE A 244 11.37 1.29 -0.51
N HIS A 245 10.72 1.08 -1.65
CA HIS A 245 10.34 2.13 -2.58
C HIS A 245 8.81 2.19 -2.68
N PHE A 246 8.22 3.25 -2.12
CA PHE A 246 6.76 3.42 -2.13
C PHE A 246 6.22 3.54 -3.57
N GLY A 247 5.14 2.82 -3.86
CA GLY A 247 4.59 2.69 -5.22
C GLY A 247 5.15 1.50 -6.00
N HIS A 248 6.33 0.99 -5.65
CA HIS A 248 6.98 -0.14 -6.32
C HIS A 248 7.06 -1.38 -5.43
N THR A 249 7.76 -1.30 -4.29
CA THR A 249 7.96 -2.42 -3.37
C THR A 249 6.64 -2.94 -2.84
N ASN A 250 5.72 -2.05 -2.42
CA ASN A 250 4.42 -2.45 -1.88
C ASN A 250 3.44 -2.99 -2.93
N ARG A 251 3.81 -2.99 -4.21
CA ARG A 251 3.05 -3.58 -5.31
C ARG A 251 3.69 -4.84 -5.87
N SER A 252 4.85 -5.25 -5.37
CA SER A 252 5.52 -6.47 -5.86
C SER A 252 4.75 -7.72 -5.43
N PRO A 253 4.79 -8.81 -6.21
CA PRO A 253 4.15 -10.07 -5.83
C PRO A 253 4.61 -10.59 -4.46
N GLN A 254 5.91 -10.44 -4.16
CA GLN A 254 6.49 -10.87 -2.88
C GLN A 254 5.91 -10.08 -1.70
N PHE A 255 5.68 -8.78 -1.88
CA PHE A 255 5.10 -7.95 -0.83
C PHE A 255 3.60 -8.22 -0.68
N LEU A 256 2.86 -8.36 -1.79
CA LEU A 256 1.43 -8.64 -1.78
C LEU A 256 1.10 -10.01 -1.20
N GLN A 257 2.00 -11.00 -1.32
CA GLN A 257 1.86 -12.29 -0.66
C GLN A 257 1.81 -12.18 0.87
N LYS A 258 2.58 -11.23 1.44
CA LYS A 258 2.61 -10.96 2.89
C LYS A 258 1.55 -9.94 3.31
N PHE A 259 1.28 -8.96 2.46
CA PHE A 259 0.41 -7.81 2.71
C PHE A 259 -0.56 -7.60 1.54
N PRO A 260 -1.71 -8.30 1.54
CA PRO A 260 -2.60 -8.42 0.37
C PRO A 260 -3.10 -7.09 -0.21
N LEU A 261 -3.26 -6.07 0.63
CA LEU A 261 -3.75 -4.75 0.20
C LEU A 261 -2.64 -3.82 -0.34
N GLY A 262 -1.36 -4.22 -0.26
CA GLY A 262 -0.24 -3.38 -0.68
C GLY A 262 -0.15 -2.03 0.03
N LYS A 263 -0.77 -1.91 1.21
CA LYS A 263 -0.78 -0.69 2.04
C LYS A 263 0.39 -0.69 3.02
N VAL A 264 0.72 0.52 3.50
CA VAL A 264 1.69 0.73 4.58
C VAL A 264 1.13 1.68 5.65
N PRO A 265 1.50 1.52 6.94
CA PRO A 265 2.55 0.66 7.48
C PRO A 265 2.24 -0.84 7.39
N ALA A 266 3.28 -1.63 7.15
CA ALA A 266 3.23 -3.09 7.12
C ALA A 266 4.38 -3.64 7.97
N PHE A 267 4.12 -4.69 8.72
CA PHE A 267 5.03 -5.22 9.73
C PHE A 267 5.37 -6.67 9.43
N GLU A 268 6.64 -7.01 9.51
CA GLU A 268 7.13 -8.39 9.43
C GLU A 268 8.02 -8.69 10.65
N GLY A 269 7.61 -9.70 11.42
CA GLY A 269 8.39 -10.28 12.51
C GLY A 269 9.53 -11.15 12.01
N ASP A 270 10.51 -11.39 12.88
CA ASP A 270 11.63 -12.31 12.67
C ASP A 270 11.16 -13.77 12.48
N ASP A 271 10.00 -14.11 13.05
CA ASP A 271 9.34 -15.40 12.91
C ASP A 271 8.47 -15.53 11.65
N GLY A 272 8.52 -14.53 10.75
CA GLY A 272 7.67 -14.43 9.56
C GLY A 272 6.24 -13.99 9.86
N PHE A 273 5.90 -13.64 11.11
CA PHE A 273 4.58 -13.12 11.45
C PHE A 273 4.35 -11.76 10.78
N CYS A 274 3.35 -11.69 9.91
CA CYS A 274 3.02 -10.48 9.16
C CYS A 274 1.77 -9.81 9.75
N VAL A 275 1.83 -8.50 9.94
CA VAL A 275 0.69 -7.67 10.37
C VAL A 275 0.55 -6.47 9.44
N PHE A 276 -0.66 -6.28 8.93
CA PHE A 276 -1.09 -5.05 8.27
C PHE A 276 -2.14 -4.34 9.15
N GLU A 277 -2.46 -3.09 8.81
CA GLU A 277 -3.21 -2.13 9.63
C GLU A 277 -2.43 -1.53 10.79
N SER A 278 -2.35 -0.19 10.78
CA SER A 278 -1.52 0.57 11.72
C SER A 278 -1.87 0.39 13.20
N ASN A 279 -3.16 0.21 13.53
CA ASN A 279 -3.60 -0.04 14.91
C ASN A 279 -3.17 -1.43 15.39
N ALA A 280 -3.28 -2.44 14.54
CA ALA A 280 -2.87 -3.80 14.87
C ALA A 280 -1.35 -3.89 15.07
N ILE A 281 -0.57 -3.20 14.23
CA ILE A 281 0.88 -3.10 14.39
C ILE A 281 1.23 -2.40 15.71
N ALA A 282 0.63 -1.24 15.98
CA ALA A 282 0.87 -0.49 17.21
C ALA A 282 0.48 -1.32 18.45
N TYR A 283 -0.64 -2.04 18.39
CA TYR A 283 -1.05 -2.99 19.44
C TYR A 283 -0.01 -4.08 19.63
N TYR A 284 0.43 -4.75 18.57
CA TYR A 284 1.39 -5.85 18.64
C TYR A 284 2.72 -5.46 19.29
N VAL A 285 3.23 -4.26 18.96
CA VAL A 285 4.51 -3.76 19.51
C VAL A 285 4.38 -3.07 20.88
N SER A 286 3.16 -2.92 21.40
CA SER A 286 2.89 -2.31 22.71
C SER A 286 3.04 -3.29 23.88
N THR A 287 3.20 -2.73 25.08
CA THR A 287 3.08 -3.48 26.35
C THR A 287 1.63 -3.65 26.78
N GLU A 288 1.39 -4.47 27.80
CA GLU A 288 0.06 -4.63 28.41
C GLU A 288 -0.49 -3.30 28.95
N GLU A 289 0.36 -2.46 29.55
CA GLU A 289 -0.06 -1.17 30.11
C GLU A 289 -0.53 -0.19 29.03
N LEU A 290 0.13 -0.17 27.87
CA LEU A 290 -0.29 0.65 26.73
C LEU A 290 -1.60 0.17 26.11
N ARG A 291 -1.88 -1.13 26.19
CA ARG A 291 -3.12 -1.76 25.69
C ARG A 291 -4.28 -1.62 26.67
N GLY A 292 -3.99 -1.38 27.94
CA GLY A 292 -4.95 -1.35 29.03
C GLY A 292 -4.88 -2.65 29.85
N SER A 293 -4.46 -2.53 31.12
CA SER A 293 -4.22 -3.68 32.01
C SER A 293 -5.50 -4.32 32.57
N THR A 294 -6.66 -3.70 32.39
CA THR A 294 -7.97 -4.26 32.76
C THR A 294 -8.89 -4.28 31.54
N PRO A 295 -9.92 -5.15 31.51
CA PRO A 295 -10.89 -5.17 30.41
C PRO A 295 -11.54 -3.80 30.14
N GLU A 296 -11.85 -3.04 31.19
CA GLU A 296 -12.44 -1.70 31.09
C GLU A 296 -11.45 -0.71 30.48
N ALA A 297 -10.19 -0.76 30.90
CA ALA A 297 -9.14 0.09 30.33
C ALA A 297 -8.87 -0.27 28.87
N ALA A 298 -8.81 -1.57 28.53
CA ALA A 298 -8.61 -2.04 27.17
C ALA A 298 -9.76 -1.64 26.24
N ALA A 299 -11.01 -1.73 26.72
CA ALA A 299 -12.18 -1.27 25.99
C ALA A 299 -12.14 0.25 25.77
N ALA A 300 -11.78 1.03 26.79
CA ALA A 300 -11.62 2.48 26.67
C ALA A 300 -10.48 2.87 25.70
N VAL A 301 -9.37 2.13 25.69
CA VAL A 301 -8.30 2.32 24.71
C VAL A 301 -8.83 2.09 23.30
N LEU A 302 -9.52 0.98 23.07
CA LEU A 302 -10.09 0.65 21.76
C LEU A 302 -11.13 1.68 21.31
N GLN A 303 -11.96 2.19 22.23
CA GLN A 303 -12.91 3.27 21.96
C GLN A 303 -12.22 4.50 21.35
N TRP A 304 -11.14 4.98 21.97
CA TRP A 304 -10.43 6.17 21.49
C TRP A 304 -9.61 5.92 20.22
N VAL A 305 -9.06 4.72 20.05
CA VAL A 305 -8.39 4.31 18.81
C VAL A 305 -9.37 4.31 17.64
N ASN A 306 -10.56 3.73 17.83
CA ASN A 306 -11.60 3.70 16.81
C ASN A 306 -12.16 5.09 16.53
N PHE A 307 -12.41 5.89 17.58
CA PHE A 307 -12.82 7.30 17.45
C PHE A 307 -11.82 8.13 16.64
N ALA A 308 -10.51 7.90 16.81
CA ALA A 308 -9.50 8.55 15.99
C ALA A 308 -9.70 8.25 14.49
N ASP A 309 -9.90 6.98 14.12
CA ASP A 309 -10.05 6.57 12.73
C ASP A 309 -11.41 6.95 12.11
N SER A 310 -12.50 6.92 12.87
CA SER A 310 -13.85 7.22 12.37
C SER A 310 -14.16 8.71 12.34
N ASP A 311 -13.83 9.45 13.40
CA ASP A 311 -14.31 10.82 13.60
C ASP A 311 -13.23 11.88 13.39
N VAL A 312 -11.94 11.54 13.55
CA VAL A 312 -10.85 12.51 13.45
C VAL A 312 -10.17 12.48 12.09
N VAL A 313 -9.78 11.28 11.64
CA VAL A 313 -8.98 11.10 10.42
C VAL A 313 -9.70 11.60 9.16
N PRO A 314 -11.00 11.34 8.93
CA PRO A 314 -11.68 11.84 7.73
C PRO A 314 -11.71 13.37 7.63
N PRO A 315 -12.21 14.15 8.61
CA PRO A 315 -12.20 15.61 8.50
C PRO A 315 -10.80 16.20 8.56
N ALA A 316 -9.87 15.59 9.32
CA ALA A 316 -8.47 16.01 9.31
C ALA A 316 -7.86 15.89 7.90
N SER A 317 -8.13 14.79 7.20
CA SER A 317 -7.63 14.56 5.83
C SER A 317 -8.23 15.55 4.84
N THR A 318 -9.56 15.76 4.91
CA THR A 318 -10.28 16.72 4.04
C THR A 318 -9.74 18.14 4.19
N TRP A 319 -9.40 18.57 5.40
CA TRP A 319 -8.90 19.91 5.64
C TRP A 319 -7.39 20.05 5.35
N VAL A 320 -6.56 19.08 5.75
CA VAL A 320 -5.10 19.23 5.67
C VAL A 320 -4.54 18.87 4.29
N PHE A 321 -5.06 17.85 3.60
CA PHE A 321 -4.48 17.39 2.34
C PHE A 321 -4.41 18.45 1.23
N PRO A 322 -5.40 19.36 1.10
CA PRO A 322 -5.26 20.51 0.20
C PRO A 322 -4.09 21.43 0.56
N THR A 323 -3.84 21.69 1.86
CA THR A 323 -2.70 22.54 2.28
C THR A 323 -1.32 21.93 1.97
N LEU A 324 -1.28 20.61 1.78
CA LEU A 324 -0.09 19.85 1.39
C LEU A 324 0.00 19.62 -0.13
N GLY A 325 -0.98 20.11 -0.90
CA GLY A 325 -1.07 19.90 -2.34
C GLY A 325 -1.43 18.46 -2.75
N ILE A 326 -1.94 17.62 -1.84
CA ILE A 326 -2.25 16.21 -2.13
C ILE A 326 -3.61 16.08 -2.84
N LEU A 327 -4.58 16.89 -2.40
CA LEU A 327 -5.94 16.93 -2.95
C LEU A 327 -6.27 18.35 -3.42
N HIS A 328 -7.22 18.46 -4.35
CA HIS A 328 -7.74 19.76 -4.76
C HIS A 328 -8.56 20.37 -3.61
N TYR A 329 -8.51 21.70 -3.49
CA TYR A 329 -9.26 22.41 -2.47
C TYR A 329 -10.74 22.50 -2.83
N ASN A 330 -11.60 22.05 -1.93
CA ASN A 330 -13.04 22.26 -2.02
C ASN A 330 -13.50 23.09 -0.80
N LYS A 331 -14.03 24.28 -1.05
CA LYS A 331 -14.44 25.22 0.01
C LYS A 331 -15.54 24.64 0.90
N GLN A 332 -16.60 24.08 0.33
CA GLN A 332 -17.72 23.55 1.09
C GLN A 332 -17.30 22.36 1.96
N ALA A 333 -16.56 21.40 1.39
CA ALA A 333 -16.05 20.26 2.12
C ALA A 333 -15.08 20.67 3.24
N THR A 334 -14.25 21.70 3.01
CA THR A 334 -13.33 22.22 4.02
C THR A 334 -14.08 22.87 5.19
N GLU A 335 -15.12 23.67 4.93
CA GLU A 335 -15.90 24.30 6.01
C GLU A 335 -16.66 23.26 6.84
N VAL A 336 -17.23 22.23 6.21
CA VAL A 336 -17.83 21.09 6.94
C VAL A 336 -16.79 20.38 7.80
N ALA A 337 -15.61 20.09 7.23
CA ALA A 337 -14.53 19.44 7.97
C ALA A 337 -14.05 20.28 9.17
N LYS A 338 -14.02 21.62 9.05
CA LYS A 338 -13.70 22.52 10.18
C LYS A 338 -14.70 22.39 11.32
N GLU A 339 -15.99 22.37 11.02
CA GLU A 339 -17.03 22.19 12.05
C GLU A 339 -16.96 20.80 12.70
N GLU A 340 -16.71 19.75 11.92
CA GLU A 340 -16.49 18.40 12.44
C GLU A 340 -15.26 18.33 13.36
N VAL A 341 -14.15 18.96 12.98
CA VAL A 341 -12.97 19.08 13.84
C VAL A 341 -13.30 19.86 15.11
N ARG A 342 -14.06 20.96 15.05
CA ARG A 342 -14.49 21.67 16.28
C ARG A 342 -15.31 20.78 17.20
N ARG A 343 -16.24 19.99 16.64
CA ARG A 343 -17.05 19.03 17.41
C ARG A 343 -16.16 18.00 18.11
N VAL A 344 -15.24 17.38 17.38
CA VAL A 344 -14.28 16.41 17.91
C VAL A 344 -13.43 17.01 19.03
N LEU A 345 -12.86 18.20 18.81
CA LEU A 345 -12.05 18.89 19.82
C LEU A 345 -12.88 19.25 21.05
N GLY A 346 -14.16 19.60 20.88
CA GLY A 346 -15.08 19.85 22.00
C GLY A 346 -15.34 18.60 22.85
N VAL A 347 -15.53 17.44 22.23
CA VAL A 347 -15.68 16.15 22.94
C VAL A 347 -14.41 15.82 23.73
N LEU A 348 -13.23 15.98 23.11
CA LEU A 348 -11.95 15.74 23.77
C LEU A 348 -11.71 16.73 24.91
N ASP A 349 -12.03 18.00 24.73
CA ASP A 349 -11.83 19.03 25.77
C ASP A 349 -12.68 18.74 27.01
N GLY A 350 -13.94 18.34 26.81
CA GLY A 350 -14.82 17.91 27.89
C GLY A 350 -14.29 16.68 28.63
N HIS A 351 -13.79 15.68 27.92
CA HIS A 351 -13.23 14.46 28.52
C HIS A 351 -11.94 14.73 29.31
N LEU A 352 -11.08 15.62 28.80
CA LEU A 352 -9.75 15.95 29.33
C LEU A 352 -9.77 17.02 30.44
N ARG A 353 -10.93 17.59 30.75
CA ARG A 353 -11.11 18.61 31.78
C ARG A 353 -10.54 18.20 33.15
N THR A 354 -10.73 16.94 33.55
CA THR A 354 -10.29 16.39 34.84
C THR A 354 -9.33 15.22 34.69
N ARG A 355 -8.72 15.04 33.52
CA ARG A 355 -7.86 13.89 33.20
C ARG A 355 -6.55 14.36 32.62
N THR A 356 -5.46 13.71 33.01
CA THR A 356 -4.13 14.00 32.45
C THR A 356 -3.99 13.37 31.06
N PHE A 357 -4.40 12.10 30.96
CA PHE A 357 -4.37 11.27 29.75
C PHE A 357 -5.77 10.69 29.49
N LEU A 358 -6.00 10.14 28.29
CA LEU A 358 -7.34 9.69 27.90
C LEU A 358 -7.84 8.50 28.72
N VAL A 359 -6.95 7.58 29.12
CA VAL A 359 -7.28 6.34 29.82
C VAL A 359 -6.29 6.08 30.96
N GLY A 360 -6.81 5.79 32.16
CA GLY A 360 -6.01 5.25 33.27
C GLY A 360 -4.91 6.16 33.84
N GLU A 361 -5.00 7.49 33.64
CA GLU A 361 -4.02 8.50 34.11
C GLU A 361 -2.57 8.23 33.71
N ARG A 362 -2.36 7.53 32.59
CA ARG A 362 -1.05 7.28 31.98
C ARG A 362 -1.17 7.25 30.46
N VAL A 363 -0.05 7.44 29.76
CA VAL A 363 -0.04 7.28 28.30
C VAL A 363 -0.47 5.87 27.93
N SER A 364 -1.39 5.78 26.98
CA SER A 364 -1.89 4.55 26.38
C SER A 364 -1.91 4.64 24.85
N LEU A 365 -2.29 3.56 24.17
CA LEU A 365 -2.51 3.58 22.72
C LEU A 365 -3.62 4.56 22.29
N ALA A 366 -4.56 4.91 23.19
CA ALA A 366 -5.53 5.97 22.94
C ALA A 366 -4.83 7.31 22.69
N ASP A 367 -3.90 7.68 23.58
CA ASP A 367 -3.17 8.94 23.50
C ASP A 367 -2.28 8.97 22.26
N ILE A 368 -1.53 7.90 22.04
CA ILE A 368 -0.63 7.77 20.87
C ILE A 368 -1.44 7.92 19.57
N SER A 369 -2.57 7.22 19.46
CA SER A 369 -3.39 7.22 18.24
C SER A 369 -4.02 8.59 17.96
N LEU A 370 -4.61 9.23 18.97
CA LEU A 370 -5.22 10.55 18.80
C LEU A 370 -4.20 11.66 18.57
N VAL A 371 -3.04 11.63 19.23
CA VAL A 371 -1.96 12.60 18.96
C VAL A 371 -1.49 12.46 17.52
N CYS A 372 -1.29 11.24 17.01
CA CYS A 372 -0.87 11.02 15.63
C CYS A 372 -1.93 11.48 14.61
N ALA A 373 -3.22 11.26 14.90
CA ALA A 373 -4.32 11.73 14.05
C ALA A 373 -4.44 13.26 14.01
N LEU A 374 -4.20 13.93 15.15
CA LEU A 374 -4.28 15.39 15.28
C LEU A 374 -2.98 16.11 14.86
N LEU A 375 -1.87 15.39 14.69
CA LEU A 375 -0.54 15.97 14.47
C LEU A 375 -0.52 16.96 13.30
N TRP A 376 -1.05 16.54 12.15
CA TRP A 376 -1.05 17.35 10.93
C TRP A 376 -2.00 18.55 11.03
N LEU A 377 -3.11 18.43 11.76
CA LEU A 377 -3.99 19.55 12.06
C LEU A 377 -3.24 20.63 12.88
N TYR A 378 -2.55 20.21 13.94
CA TYR A 378 -1.76 21.12 14.79
C TYR A 378 -0.56 21.75 14.08
N LYS A 379 0.07 21.04 13.14
CA LYS A 379 1.18 21.59 12.33
C LYS A 379 0.70 22.59 11.27
N GLN A 380 -0.45 22.33 10.65
CA GLN A 380 -0.86 23.05 9.44
C GLN A 380 -1.93 24.12 9.66
N VAL A 381 -3.02 23.79 10.36
CA VAL A 381 -4.27 24.58 10.25
C VAL A 381 -4.86 25.06 11.58
N LEU A 382 -4.57 24.39 12.70
CA LEU A 382 -5.06 24.81 14.02
C LEU A 382 -4.21 25.96 14.55
N ASP A 383 -4.44 27.17 14.07
CA ASP A 383 -3.80 28.38 14.56
C ASP A 383 -4.27 28.76 15.99
N PRO A 384 -3.63 29.75 16.66
CA PRO A 384 -4.01 30.13 18.02
C PRO A 384 -5.48 30.52 18.18
N ALA A 385 -6.08 31.16 17.17
CA ALA A 385 -7.48 31.59 17.21
C ALA A 385 -8.44 30.40 17.16
N PHE A 386 -8.19 29.44 16.27
CA PHE A 386 -9.04 28.26 16.13
C PHE A 386 -8.93 27.33 17.35
N ARG A 387 -7.72 27.11 17.87
CA ARG A 387 -7.50 26.17 18.99
C ARG A 387 -7.75 26.78 20.37
N GLY A 388 -7.84 28.11 20.47
CA GLY A 388 -8.01 28.85 21.73
C GLY A 388 -9.13 28.32 22.64
N PRO A 389 -10.32 27.96 22.12
CA PRO A 389 -11.41 27.42 22.92
C PRO A 389 -11.13 26.05 23.57
N PHE A 390 -10.16 25.29 23.06
CA PHE A 390 -9.90 23.90 23.47
C PHE A 390 -8.66 23.78 24.36
N GLY A 391 -8.66 24.51 25.48
CA GLY A 391 -7.51 24.63 26.37
C GLY A 391 -7.01 23.29 26.94
N ASN A 392 -7.92 22.37 27.28
CA ASN A 392 -7.57 21.07 27.86
C ASN A 392 -6.95 20.15 26.81
N VAL A 393 -7.46 20.19 25.57
CA VAL A 393 -6.87 19.44 24.46
C VAL A 393 -5.48 19.96 24.11
N ASN A 394 -5.31 21.29 24.05
CA ASN A 394 -4.00 21.89 23.77
C ASN A 394 -2.97 21.50 24.84
N ARG A 395 -3.37 21.55 26.13
CA ARG A 395 -2.55 21.09 27.26
C ARG A 395 -2.15 19.63 27.08
N TRP A 396 -3.13 18.73 26.93
CA TRP A 396 -2.88 17.30 26.75
C TRP A 396 -1.97 17.00 25.55
N PHE A 397 -2.23 17.62 24.39
CA PHE A 397 -1.46 17.41 23.17
C PHE A 397 0.01 17.82 23.37
N LEU A 398 0.25 18.99 23.97
CA LEU A 398 1.59 19.45 24.33
C LEU A 398 2.26 18.55 25.39
N THR A 399 1.50 18.07 26.38
CA THR A 399 2.00 17.12 27.39
C THR A 399 2.48 15.82 26.72
N CYS A 400 1.70 15.26 25.78
CA CYS A 400 2.07 14.05 25.05
C CYS A 400 3.28 14.28 24.15
N LEU A 401 3.29 15.35 23.35
CA LEU A 401 4.42 15.68 22.47
C LEU A 401 5.73 15.87 23.24
N ASN A 402 5.65 16.37 24.47
CA ASN A 402 6.83 16.60 25.29
C ASN A 402 7.35 15.36 26.02
N GLN A 403 6.64 14.22 25.97
CA GLN A 403 7.17 12.97 26.50
C GLN A 403 8.41 12.52 25.72
N PRO A 404 9.45 11.98 26.38
CA PRO A 404 10.69 11.55 25.72
C PRO A 404 10.44 10.58 24.56
N GLN A 405 9.49 9.66 24.72
CA GLN A 405 9.12 8.64 23.75
C GLN A 405 8.47 9.24 22.49
N PHE A 406 7.67 10.31 22.66
CA PHE A 406 7.10 11.04 21.51
C PHE A 406 8.18 11.87 20.82
N LYS A 407 9.00 12.62 21.57
CA LYS A 407 10.10 13.42 21.00
C LYS A 407 11.10 12.57 20.22
N ALA A 408 11.40 11.36 20.67
CA ALA A 408 12.30 10.44 19.99
C ALA A 408 11.85 10.08 18.57
N VAL A 409 10.54 10.12 18.30
CA VAL A 409 9.97 9.75 16.99
C VAL A 409 9.55 10.98 16.18
N LEU A 410 8.88 11.94 16.82
CA LEU A 410 8.28 13.10 16.15
C LEU A 410 9.26 14.28 16.03
N GLY A 411 10.35 14.27 16.79
CA GLY A 411 11.26 15.41 16.92
C GLY A 411 10.59 16.63 17.54
N GLU A 412 11.10 17.82 17.21
CA GLU A 412 10.48 19.08 17.60
C GLU A 412 9.29 19.40 16.68
N VAL A 413 8.10 19.46 17.28
CA VAL A 413 6.87 19.78 16.58
C VAL A 413 6.54 21.26 16.75
N GLN A 414 6.67 22.03 15.68
CA GLN A 414 6.22 23.42 15.65
C GLN A 414 4.71 23.49 15.40
N LEU A 415 3.98 24.11 16.32
CA LEU A 415 2.55 24.36 16.16
C LEU A 415 2.30 25.46 15.13
N CYS A 416 1.18 25.31 14.40
CA CYS A 416 0.69 26.29 13.45
C CYS A 416 0.55 27.67 14.11
N GLN A 417 1.17 28.69 13.51
CA GLN A 417 1.00 30.09 13.94
C GLN A 417 -0.10 30.80 13.13
N ARG A 418 -0.24 30.42 11.85
CA ARG A 418 -1.25 30.94 10.93
C ARG A 418 -1.76 29.79 10.08
N MET A 419 -3.08 29.68 9.96
CA MET A 419 -3.73 28.61 9.21
C MET A 419 -3.18 28.53 7.78
N ALA A 420 -2.62 27.37 7.42
CA ALA A 420 -2.13 27.11 6.08
C ALA A 420 -3.29 27.15 5.07
N GLN A 421 -3.03 27.76 3.91
CA GLN A 421 -3.98 27.84 2.80
C GLN A 421 -3.55 26.91 1.66
N PHE A 422 -4.50 26.56 0.79
CA PHE A 422 -4.20 25.82 -0.43
C PHE A 422 -3.27 26.64 -1.33
N ASP A 423 -2.25 25.98 -1.87
CA ASP A 423 -1.29 26.57 -2.80
C ASP A 423 -1.37 25.82 -4.13
N ALA A 424 -1.93 26.49 -5.14
CA ALA A 424 -2.12 25.94 -6.48
C ALA A 424 -0.79 25.51 -7.14
N LYS A 425 0.33 26.20 -6.83
CA LYS A 425 1.65 25.85 -7.37
C LYS A 425 2.18 24.56 -6.77
N LYS A 426 2.08 24.39 -5.44
CA LYS A 426 2.46 23.13 -4.79
C LYS A 426 1.62 21.94 -5.26
N PHE A 427 0.33 22.17 -5.50
CA PHE A 427 -0.55 21.15 -6.07
C PHE A 427 -0.09 20.72 -7.47
N ALA A 428 0.19 21.68 -8.36
CA ALA A 428 0.71 21.40 -9.71
C ALA A 428 2.06 20.66 -9.67
N GLU A 429 2.99 21.06 -8.79
CA GLU A 429 4.28 20.39 -8.62
C GLU A 429 4.14 18.95 -8.10
N SER A 430 3.18 18.68 -7.21
CA SER A 430 2.93 17.34 -6.67
C SER A 430 2.34 16.38 -7.72
N GLN A 431 1.52 16.91 -8.63
CA GLN A 431 0.98 16.19 -9.80
C GLN A 431 2.12 15.87 -10.78
N ALA A 432 2.98 16.85 -11.08
CA ALA A 432 4.12 16.68 -11.97
C ALA A 432 5.18 15.69 -11.44
N ARG A 433 5.28 15.48 -10.12
CA ARG A 433 6.15 14.45 -9.52
C ARG A 433 5.60 13.02 -9.69
N LYS A 434 4.27 12.85 -9.75
CA LYS A 434 3.65 11.53 -10.00
C LYS A 434 3.84 11.05 -11.44
N GLU A 435 4.12 11.97 -12.38
CA GLU A 435 4.36 11.67 -13.79
C GLU A 435 5.84 11.43 -14.15
N LYS A 436 6.79 11.64 -13.22
CA LYS A 436 8.25 11.68 -13.51
C LYS A 436 9.09 10.48 -13.05
N ASP A 437 8.51 9.31 -12.80
CA ASP A 437 9.30 8.06 -12.67
C ASP A 437 9.19 7.22 -13.95
N PRO A 438 10.20 7.32 -14.85
CA PRO A 438 11.11 6.18 -15.08
C PRO A 438 12.62 6.60 -15.18
N PRO A 439 13.58 5.67 -15.29
CA PRO A 439 14.87 5.72 -14.58
C PRO A 439 15.88 6.71 -15.18
N ARG A 440 16.50 7.53 -14.32
CA ARG A 440 17.69 8.34 -14.66
C ARG A 440 18.95 7.47 -14.65
N LYS A 441 19.65 7.44 -15.79
CA LYS A 441 21.12 7.30 -15.82
C LYS A 441 21.74 8.68 -15.64
N GLU A 442 22.65 8.79 -14.68
CA GLU A 442 23.47 9.97 -14.42
C GLU A 442 24.52 10.18 -15.53
N LYS A 443 24.80 11.45 -15.84
CA LYS A 443 26.16 12.00 -15.94
C LYS A 443 26.16 13.51 -15.72
N GLU A 444 27.07 13.93 -14.82
CA GLU A 444 27.58 15.26 -14.45
C GLU A 444 28.00 16.13 -15.65
N LYS A 445 28.30 17.45 -15.64
CA LYS A 445 28.40 18.65 -14.77
C LYS A 445 28.49 19.82 -15.80
N GLU A 446 28.09 21.07 -15.54
CA GLU A 446 28.99 22.16 -15.10
C GLU A 446 28.18 23.48 -14.93
N LYS A 447 28.63 24.36 -14.02
CA LYS A 447 28.07 25.70 -13.72
C LYS A 447 28.97 26.79 -14.30
N GLU A 448 28.41 27.96 -14.68
CA GLU A 448 28.96 29.31 -14.41
C GLU A 448 27.90 30.44 -14.69
N PRO A 449 28.09 31.70 -14.23
CA PRO A 449 27.05 32.52 -13.55
C PRO A 449 26.60 33.80 -14.33
N PRO A 450 25.75 34.71 -13.78
CA PRO A 450 24.74 35.46 -14.55
C PRO A 450 25.13 36.90 -14.95
N ARG A 451 24.47 37.45 -15.98
CA ARG A 451 24.51 38.89 -16.31
C ARG A 451 23.11 39.52 -16.36
N LYS A 452 23.00 40.65 -15.66
CA LYS A 452 21.86 41.56 -15.52
C LYS A 452 21.71 42.46 -16.75
N GLU A 453 20.49 42.90 -17.05
CA GLU A 453 20.20 44.25 -17.54
C GLU A 453 18.75 44.68 -17.20
N LYS A 454 18.60 45.92 -16.72
CA LYS A 454 17.39 46.79 -16.60
C LYS A 454 17.68 48.02 -17.50
N PRO A 455 16.79 49.02 -17.81
CA PRO A 455 15.49 49.46 -17.23
C PRO A 455 14.49 49.92 -18.38
N PRO A 456 13.49 50.87 -18.26
CA PRO A 456 12.92 51.65 -17.14
C PRO A 456 11.36 51.74 -17.05
N LYS A 457 10.88 52.44 -16.00
CA LYS A 457 9.50 52.75 -15.58
C LYS A 457 8.77 53.84 -16.41
N LYS A 458 7.43 53.78 -16.47
CA LYS A 458 6.52 54.94 -16.24
C LYS A 458 5.11 54.50 -15.80
N GLU A 459 4.50 55.27 -14.90
CA GLU A 459 3.22 55.08 -14.21
C GLU A 459 2.01 55.56 -15.04
N GLU A 460 0.87 54.85 -14.96
CA GLU A 460 -0.48 55.43 -14.70
C GLU A 460 -1.55 54.33 -14.46
N LYS A 461 -2.64 54.70 -13.77
CA LYS A 461 -3.61 53.81 -13.07
C LYS A 461 -4.78 53.29 -13.93
N ARG A 462 -5.06 51.98 -13.74
CA ARG A 462 -6.27 51.12 -13.90
C ARG A 462 -7.56 51.66 -14.56
N PRO A 463 -8.23 50.80 -15.37
CA PRO A 463 -9.30 49.93 -14.85
C PRO A 463 -8.97 48.42 -14.98
N GLU A 464 -9.81 47.57 -14.41
CA GLU A 464 -9.68 46.12 -14.19
C GLU A 464 -9.37 45.29 -15.47
N PRO A 465 -8.54 44.22 -15.40
CA PRO A 465 -8.41 43.26 -16.50
C PRO A 465 -9.29 42.02 -16.31
N ASP A 466 -10.06 41.74 -17.36
CA ASP A 466 -10.51 40.41 -17.77
C ASP A 466 -9.34 39.40 -17.81
N GLU A 467 -9.71 38.15 -17.59
CA GLU A 467 -8.83 36.98 -17.53
C GLU A 467 -8.06 36.76 -18.84
N ASP A 468 -6.75 37.02 -18.84
CA ASP A 468 -5.85 36.61 -19.91
C ASP A 468 -5.58 35.10 -19.85
N LEU A 469 -5.88 34.46 -20.98
CA LEU A 469 -5.80 33.04 -21.30
C LEU A 469 -4.34 32.56 -21.40
N ASP A 470 -4.05 31.41 -20.78
CA ASP A 470 -2.74 30.75 -20.79
C ASP A 470 -2.35 30.19 -22.18
N GLU A 471 -1.03 30.19 -22.45
CA GLU A 471 -0.32 29.78 -23.67
C GLU A 471 -0.56 28.33 -24.16
N CYS A 472 -1.48 27.57 -23.54
CA CYS A 472 -1.96 26.29 -24.05
C CYS A 472 -2.97 26.45 -25.21
N GLU A 473 -3.65 27.59 -25.36
CA GLU A 473 -4.63 27.78 -26.45
C GLU A 473 -4.00 28.13 -27.81
N GLN A 474 -2.78 28.71 -27.86
CA GLN A 474 -2.14 29.03 -29.14
C GLN A 474 -1.51 27.82 -29.84
N VAL A 475 -1.18 26.76 -29.09
CA VAL A 475 -0.68 25.49 -29.69
C VAL A 475 -1.86 24.61 -30.18
N LEU A 476 -3.05 24.77 -29.61
CA LEU A 476 -4.27 24.07 -30.04
C LEU A 476 -4.94 24.71 -31.28
N ALA A 477 -4.51 25.91 -31.70
CA ALA A 477 -5.04 26.60 -32.88
C ALA A 477 -4.40 26.16 -34.22
N ALA A 478 -3.48 25.19 -34.21
CA ALA A 478 -2.70 24.80 -35.39
C ALA A 478 -3.05 23.42 -36.00
N GLU A 479 -4.19 22.79 -35.66
CA GLU A 479 -4.71 21.61 -36.38
C GLU A 479 -5.96 21.97 -37.21
N PRO A 480 -6.09 21.48 -38.46
CA PRO A 480 -7.22 21.84 -39.33
C PRO A 480 -8.54 21.27 -38.78
N LYS A 481 -9.53 22.16 -38.57
CA LYS A 481 -10.88 21.81 -38.09
C LYS A 481 -11.58 20.81 -39.03
N ALA A 482 -11.83 19.60 -38.57
CA ALA A 482 -12.80 18.69 -39.20
C ALA A 482 -14.24 19.20 -38.94
N LYS A 483 -15.10 19.17 -39.97
CA LYS A 483 -16.49 19.65 -39.93
C LYS A 483 -17.37 18.78 -39.00
N ASP A 484 -18.24 19.43 -38.23
CA ASP A 484 -19.24 18.78 -37.36
C ASP A 484 -20.26 17.98 -38.22
N PRO A 485 -20.41 16.65 -38.00
CA PRO A 485 -21.31 15.79 -38.76
C PRO A 485 -22.79 16.20 -38.68
N PHE A 486 -23.21 16.87 -37.59
CA PHE A 486 -24.61 17.29 -37.39
C PHE A 486 -24.89 18.72 -37.88
N ALA A 487 -23.91 19.42 -38.45
CA ALA A 487 -24.02 20.83 -38.84
C ALA A 487 -25.06 21.12 -39.92
N HIS A 488 -25.52 20.10 -40.65
CA HIS A 488 -26.53 20.20 -41.70
C HIS A 488 -27.98 20.14 -41.16
N LEU A 489 -28.17 19.87 -39.87
CA LEU A 489 -29.49 19.79 -39.23
C LEU A 489 -29.83 21.07 -38.43
N PRO A 490 -31.10 21.51 -38.38
CA PRO A 490 -31.50 22.71 -37.66
C PRO A 490 -31.16 22.63 -36.16
N ARG A 491 -30.68 23.74 -35.58
CA ARG A 491 -30.35 23.86 -34.14
C ARG A 491 -31.61 24.19 -33.34
N GLY A 492 -32.00 23.32 -32.41
CA GLY A 492 -33.01 23.64 -31.38
C GLY A 492 -32.54 24.79 -30.50
N GLY A 493 -33.42 25.77 -30.26
CA GLY A 493 -33.07 27.16 -29.96
C GLY A 493 -32.49 27.47 -28.57
N THR A 494 -31.67 28.51 -28.52
CA THR A 494 -31.37 29.31 -27.32
C THR A 494 -31.82 30.75 -27.58
N TRP A 495 -32.54 31.36 -26.63
CA TRP A 495 -33.04 32.74 -26.72
C TRP A 495 -31.92 33.75 -26.48
N GLY A 496 -31.78 34.74 -27.36
CA GLY A 496 -30.82 35.85 -27.18
C GLY A 496 -30.88 36.93 -28.25
N HIS A 497 -31.65 37.99 -27.96
CA HIS A 497 -31.53 39.39 -28.38
C HIS A 497 -31.83 39.86 -29.83
N LEU A 498 -32.67 40.90 -29.83
CA LEU A 498 -33.24 41.76 -30.86
C LEU A 498 -32.22 42.38 -31.85
N GLY A 499 -32.55 42.38 -33.14
CA GLY A 499 -31.90 43.19 -34.17
C GLY A 499 -32.59 43.09 -35.53
N GLN A 500 -33.16 44.20 -36.01
CA GLN A 500 -33.86 44.37 -37.29
C GLN A 500 -32.99 44.06 -38.52
N LEU A 501 -33.55 43.40 -39.54
CA LEU A 501 -33.68 43.91 -40.93
C LEU A 501 -34.33 42.82 -41.81
N GLY A 502 -35.34 43.20 -42.60
CA GLY A 502 -36.16 42.29 -43.39
C GLY A 502 -35.62 41.95 -44.78
N THR A 503 -36.05 40.80 -45.31
CA THR A 503 -36.51 40.61 -46.70
C THR A 503 -37.26 39.26 -46.83
N PRO A 504 -38.31 39.16 -47.67
CA PRO A 504 -39.26 38.04 -47.63
C PRO A 504 -39.01 36.99 -48.72
N GLY A 505 -39.14 35.71 -48.36
CA GLY A 505 -39.29 34.63 -49.34
C GLY A 505 -38.39 33.43 -49.07
N GLY A 506 -38.93 32.44 -48.35
CA GLY A 506 -38.33 31.13 -48.15
C GLY A 506 -38.89 30.48 -46.89
N HIS A 507 -39.76 29.48 -47.03
CA HIS A 507 -40.29 28.70 -45.91
C HIS A 507 -39.13 28.10 -45.09
N LEU A 508 -38.83 28.70 -43.95
CA LEU A 508 -37.89 28.19 -42.96
C LEU A 508 -38.72 27.56 -41.83
N GLY A 509 -38.63 26.24 -41.68
CA GLY A 509 -39.29 25.50 -40.61
C GLY A 509 -38.92 26.06 -39.24
N THR A 510 -39.94 26.32 -38.43
CA THR A 510 -39.85 26.70 -37.02
C THR A 510 -39.03 25.67 -36.21
N PRO A 511 -38.10 26.08 -35.33
CA PRO A 511 -37.35 25.15 -34.49
C PRO A 511 -38.28 24.49 -33.46
N GLY A 512 -38.28 23.15 -33.41
CA GLY A 512 -39.16 22.36 -32.55
C GLY A 512 -38.92 22.55 -31.03
N PRO A 513 -39.91 22.22 -30.18
CA PRO A 513 -39.94 22.53 -28.75
C PRO A 513 -39.09 21.61 -27.85
N PHE A 514 -38.42 20.58 -28.37
CA PHE A 514 -37.70 19.61 -27.54
C PHE A 514 -36.26 20.03 -27.23
N VAL A 515 -35.99 20.38 -25.97
CA VAL A 515 -34.61 20.64 -25.47
C VAL A 515 -34.13 19.44 -24.64
N LEU A 516 -33.21 18.64 -25.21
CA LEU A 516 -32.72 17.40 -24.57
C LEU A 516 -32.08 17.65 -23.20
N ASP A 517 -31.32 18.75 -23.04
CA ASP A 517 -30.67 19.08 -21.77
C ASP A 517 -31.68 19.45 -20.67
N GLU A 518 -32.81 20.06 -21.04
CA GLU A 518 -33.91 20.33 -20.11
C GLU A 518 -34.61 19.03 -19.71
N PHE A 519 -34.87 18.13 -20.67
CA PHE A 519 -35.42 16.81 -20.38
C PHE A 519 -34.49 15.98 -19.47
N LYS A 520 -33.17 15.94 -19.74
CA LYS A 520 -32.18 15.27 -18.89
C LYS A 520 -32.17 15.81 -17.46
N ARG A 521 -32.35 17.11 -17.30
CA ARG A 521 -32.43 17.78 -16.00
C ARG A 521 -33.73 17.42 -15.26
N LYS A 522 -34.88 17.41 -15.93
CA LYS A 522 -36.17 16.99 -15.33
C LYS A 522 -36.15 15.51 -14.97
N TYR A 523 -35.69 14.63 -15.87
CA TYR A 523 -35.55 13.19 -15.63
C TYR A 523 -34.61 12.85 -14.45
N SER A 524 -33.61 13.69 -14.16
CA SER A 524 -32.66 13.44 -13.06
C SER A 524 -33.11 13.98 -11.71
N ASN A 525 -34.00 14.96 -11.68
CA ASN A 525 -34.31 15.75 -10.47
C ASN A 525 -35.77 15.65 -10.03
N GLU A 526 -36.66 15.12 -10.87
CA GLU A 526 -38.11 15.07 -10.64
C GLU A 526 -38.64 13.65 -10.84
N ASP A 527 -39.89 13.40 -10.41
CA ASP A 527 -40.50 12.07 -10.48
C ASP A 527 -40.70 11.62 -11.95
N THR A 528 -40.18 10.44 -12.28
CA THR A 528 -40.12 9.95 -13.66
C THR A 528 -41.51 9.63 -14.23
N LEU A 529 -42.41 9.09 -13.40
CA LEU A 529 -43.74 8.64 -13.83
C LEU A 529 -44.72 9.79 -13.99
N SER A 530 -44.75 10.70 -13.01
CA SER A 530 -45.74 11.79 -12.95
C SER A 530 -45.29 13.07 -13.63
N VAL A 531 -43.97 13.27 -13.83
CA VAL A 531 -43.43 14.53 -14.38
C VAL A 531 -42.54 14.32 -15.60
N ALA A 532 -41.50 13.48 -15.52
CA ALA A 532 -40.52 13.39 -16.61
C ALA A 532 -41.08 12.71 -17.88
N LEU A 533 -41.86 11.64 -17.74
CA LEU A 533 -42.48 10.93 -18.87
C LEU A 533 -43.60 11.73 -19.56
N PRO A 534 -44.55 12.36 -18.84
CA PRO A 534 -45.51 13.28 -19.47
C PRO A 534 -44.82 14.44 -20.18
N HIS A 535 -43.81 15.04 -19.55
CA HIS A 535 -43.01 16.11 -20.16
C HIS A 535 -42.27 15.64 -21.42
N PHE A 536 -41.72 14.42 -21.42
CA PHE A 536 -41.06 13.82 -22.58
C PHE A 536 -42.03 13.77 -23.77
N TRP A 537 -43.21 13.16 -23.60
CA TRP A 537 -44.16 12.97 -24.69
C TRP A 537 -44.85 14.26 -25.15
N GLU A 538 -45.04 15.22 -24.26
CA GLU A 538 -45.60 16.54 -24.60
C GLU A 538 -44.63 17.37 -25.47
N HIS A 539 -43.32 17.27 -25.20
CA HIS A 539 -42.31 18.10 -25.85
C HIS A 539 -41.53 17.37 -26.95
N PHE A 540 -41.69 16.05 -27.11
CA PHE A 540 -40.90 15.25 -28.05
C PHE A 540 -41.10 15.70 -29.50
N ASP A 541 -40.01 16.19 -30.10
CA ASP A 541 -39.97 16.64 -31.49
C ASP A 541 -39.68 15.45 -32.42
N ARG A 542 -40.71 15.06 -33.17
CA ARG A 542 -40.73 13.91 -34.07
C ARG A 542 -39.89 14.11 -35.33
N GLU A 543 -39.69 15.35 -35.75
CA GLU A 543 -38.89 15.67 -36.94
C GLU A 543 -37.41 15.74 -36.60
N GLY A 544 -37.08 16.31 -35.43
CA GLY A 544 -35.71 16.47 -34.94
C GLY A 544 -35.09 15.26 -34.25
N TRP A 545 -35.90 14.33 -33.71
CA TRP A 545 -35.43 13.22 -32.87
C TRP A 545 -36.07 11.88 -33.23
N SER A 546 -35.32 10.79 -33.04
CA SER A 546 -35.79 9.43 -33.27
C SER A 546 -35.56 8.51 -32.06
N LEU A 547 -36.42 7.49 -31.96
CA LEU A 547 -36.38 6.46 -30.92
C LEU A 547 -35.90 5.14 -31.50
N TRP A 548 -35.00 4.49 -30.77
CA TRP A 548 -34.39 3.22 -31.19
C TRP A 548 -34.40 2.22 -30.04
N TYR A 549 -34.78 0.99 -30.34
CA TYR A 549 -34.65 -0.15 -29.45
C TYR A 549 -33.40 -0.95 -29.84
N CYS A 550 -32.59 -1.32 -28.85
CA CYS A 550 -31.44 -2.19 -29.05
C CYS A 550 -31.50 -3.47 -28.21
N GLN A 551 -30.97 -4.57 -28.75
CA GLN A 551 -30.86 -5.85 -28.06
C GLN A 551 -29.51 -6.50 -28.36
N TYR A 552 -28.84 -7.02 -27.33
CA TYR A 552 -27.53 -7.66 -27.48
C TYR A 552 -27.64 -9.01 -28.20
N ARG A 553 -26.76 -9.26 -29.17
CA ARG A 553 -26.83 -10.42 -30.08
C ARG A 553 -26.28 -11.73 -29.48
N TYR A 554 -25.46 -11.66 -28.43
CA TYR A 554 -24.70 -12.81 -27.92
C TYR A 554 -24.98 -13.11 -26.43
N PRO A 555 -26.23 -13.46 -26.05
CA PRO A 555 -26.58 -13.69 -24.64
C PRO A 555 -25.83 -14.87 -23.99
N GLU A 556 -25.38 -15.85 -24.79
CA GLU A 556 -24.57 -17.01 -24.37
C GLU A 556 -23.22 -16.60 -23.72
N GLU A 557 -22.70 -15.41 -24.07
CA GLU A 557 -21.44 -14.88 -23.54
C GLU A 557 -21.62 -14.24 -22.14
N LEU A 558 -22.87 -14.06 -21.70
CA LEU A 558 -23.22 -13.42 -20.43
C LEU A 558 -23.27 -14.45 -19.29
N SER A 559 -22.10 -14.86 -18.82
CA SER A 559 -21.96 -15.95 -17.83
C SER A 559 -22.30 -15.54 -16.39
N GLN A 560 -21.90 -14.35 -15.93
CA GLN A 560 -22.21 -13.85 -14.58
C GLN A 560 -22.84 -12.47 -14.66
N THR A 561 -23.95 -12.24 -13.96
CA THR A 561 -24.70 -10.98 -13.95
C THR A 561 -23.82 -9.79 -13.56
N PHE A 562 -22.88 -9.95 -12.62
CA PHE A 562 -21.91 -8.90 -12.28
C PHE A 562 -20.97 -8.57 -13.46
N MET A 563 -20.49 -9.57 -14.19
CA MET A 563 -19.66 -9.36 -15.39
C MET A 563 -20.47 -8.75 -16.54
N SER A 564 -21.76 -9.10 -16.67
CA SER A 564 -22.69 -8.52 -17.63
C SER A 564 -23.07 -7.06 -17.27
N CYS A 565 -23.23 -6.75 -15.98
CA CYS A 565 -23.33 -5.38 -15.47
C CYS A 565 -22.05 -4.57 -15.72
N ASN A 566 -20.89 -5.23 -15.72
CA ASN A 566 -19.62 -4.65 -16.12
C ASN A 566 -19.49 -4.48 -17.65
N LEU A 567 -20.29 -5.17 -18.47
CA LEU A 567 -20.39 -4.93 -19.92
C LEU A 567 -21.24 -3.67 -20.19
N ILE A 568 -22.37 -3.54 -19.49
CA ILE A 568 -23.23 -2.33 -19.49
C ILE A 568 -22.47 -1.11 -18.93
N THR A 569 -21.62 -1.35 -17.92
CA THR A 569 -20.72 -0.33 -17.36
C THR A 569 -19.43 -0.18 -18.17
N GLY A 570 -19.06 -1.19 -18.96
CA GLY A 570 -17.85 -1.26 -19.79
C GLY A 570 -17.91 -0.34 -20.99
N ALA A 571 -19.09 -0.08 -21.55
CA ALA A 571 -19.25 1.02 -22.52
C ALA A 571 -19.01 2.42 -21.89
N VAL A 572 -18.97 2.54 -20.56
CA VAL A 572 -18.89 3.84 -19.83
C VAL A 572 -17.66 3.94 -18.91
N SER A 573 -16.86 2.89 -18.70
CA SER A 573 -15.71 2.96 -17.76
C SER A 573 -14.49 2.09 -18.11
N PHE A 574 -14.33 1.65 -19.36
CA PHE A 574 -13.16 0.86 -19.81
C PHE A 574 -11.90 1.68 -20.16
N ILE A 575 -11.75 2.90 -19.62
CA ILE A 575 -10.60 3.77 -19.93
C ILE A 575 -9.34 3.30 -19.20
N LEU A 576 -9.41 2.79 -17.97
CA LEU A 576 -8.17 2.60 -17.21
C LEU A 576 -7.40 1.32 -17.57
N ILE A 577 -8.09 0.24 -17.92
CA ILE A 577 -7.45 -1.06 -18.17
C ILE A 577 -7.00 -1.19 -19.64
N VAL A 578 -7.78 -0.70 -20.60
CA VAL A 578 -7.36 -0.66 -22.01
C VAL A 578 -6.29 0.41 -22.24
N LEU A 579 -6.33 1.56 -21.56
CA LEU A 579 -5.22 2.53 -21.66
C LEU A 579 -3.92 1.93 -21.12
N ILE A 580 -3.95 1.11 -20.06
CA ILE A 580 -2.75 0.42 -19.56
C ILE A 580 -2.26 -0.62 -20.57
N ILE A 581 -3.15 -1.45 -21.14
CA ILE A 581 -2.75 -2.48 -22.13
C ILE A 581 -2.29 -1.83 -23.45
N GLN A 582 -2.94 -0.76 -23.91
CA GLN A 582 -2.59 -0.01 -25.11
C GLN A 582 -1.29 0.77 -24.93
N ILE A 583 -1.06 1.38 -23.76
CA ILE A 583 0.22 2.03 -23.40
C ILE A 583 1.33 0.98 -23.32
N LEU A 584 1.08 -0.19 -22.74
CA LEU A 584 2.07 -1.28 -22.70
C LEU A 584 2.42 -1.79 -24.10
N ILE A 585 1.44 -1.93 -25.00
CA ILE A 585 1.67 -2.32 -26.41
C ILE A 585 2.39 -1.19 -27.17
N GLN A 586 2.03 0.08 -26.98
CA GLN A 586 2.72 1.21 -27.62
C GLN A 586 4.14 1.40 -27.10
N ILE A 587 4.40 1.19 -25.81
CA ILE A 587 5.76 1.20 -25.23
C ILE A 587 6.57 0.04 -25.80
N LEU A 588 5.98 -1.15 -25.94
CA LEU A 588 6.66 -2.31 -26.53
C LEU A 588 7.02 -2.06 -28.01
N VAL A 589 6.10 -1.51 -28.80
CA VAL A 589 6.35 -1.14 -30.21
C VAL A 589 7.39 -0.03 -30.32
N LEU A 590 7.37 0.98 -29.42
CA LEU A 590 8.36 2.05 -29.39
C LEU A 590 9.75 1.53 -28.99
N ILE A 591 9.84 0.59 -28.04
CA ILE A 591 11.09 -0.07 -27.67
C ILE A 591 11.65 -0.86 -28.86
N ILE A 592 10.81 -1.61 -29.57
CA ILE A 592 11.21 -2.36 -30.77
C ILE A 592 11.70 -1.39 -31.85
N LEU A 593 11.01 -0.27 -32.07
CA LEU A 593 11.39 0.74 -33.06
C LEU A 593 12.72 1.43 -32.70
N ILE A 594 12.92 1.77 -31.42
CA ILE A 594 14.18 2.33 -30.91
C ILE A 594 15.31 1.31 -31.06
N LEU A 595 15.06 0.03 -30.76
CA LEU A 595 16.06 -1.03 -30.97
C LEU A 595 16.41 -1.17 -32.45
N MET A 596 15.43 -1.13 -33.35
CA MET A 596 15.66 -1.16 -34.78
C MET A 596 16.45 0.05 -35.27
N ILE A 597 16.14 1.26 -34.79
CA ILE A 597 16.91 2.48 -35.10
C ILE A 597 18.34 2.35 -34.58
N PHE A 598 18.54 1.79 -33.38
CA PHE A 598 19.87 1.58 -32.83
C PHE A 598 20.67 0.56 -33.63
N ILE A 599 20.02 -0.53 -34.08
CA ILE A 599 20.62 -1.52 -34.98
C ILE A 599 20.97 -0.88 -36.33
N ILE A 600 20.08 -0.06 -36.90
CA ILE A 600 20.34 0.68 -38.15
C ILE A 600 21.49 1.68 -37.96
N LEU A 601 21.58 2.37 -36.83
CA LEU A 601 22.67 3.31 -36.54
C LEU A 601 24.00 2.58 -36.39
N ILE A 602 24.01 1.42 -35.72
CA ILE A 602 25.19 0.55 -35.64
C ILE A 602 25.58 0.04 -37.03
N LEU A 603 24.60 -0.38 -37.84
CA LEU A 603 24.84 -0.82 -39.22
C LEU A 603 25.37 0.33 -40.08
N MET A 604 24.86 1.56 -39.91
CA MET A 604 25.35 2.75 -40.60
C MET A 604 26.76 3.13 -40.16
N ILE A 605 27.09 3.02 -38.87
CA ILE A 605 28.45 3.21 -38.38
C ILE A 605 29.39 2.17 -38.98
N PHE A 606 28.94 0.91 -39.07
CA PHE A 606 29.69 -0.17 -39.72
C PHE A 606 29.88 0.08 -41.22
N ILE A 607 28.83 0.54 -41.92
CA ILE A 607 28.87 0.90 -43.34
C ILE A 607 29.79 2.11 -43.54
N ILE A 608 29.76 3.13 -42.68
CA ILE A 608 30.65 4.28 -42.73
C ILE A 608 32.10 3.85 -42.48
N GLN A 609 32.35 2.94 -41.53
CA GLN A 609 33.68 2.35 -41.32
C GLN A 609 34.16 1.55 -42.53
N ILE A 610 33.28 0.79 -43.19
CA ILE A 610 33.58 0.07 -44.44
C ILE A 610 33.81 1.06 -45.59
N LEU A 611 33.04 2.16 -45.67
CA LEU A 611 33.16 3.18 -46.71
C LEU A 611 34.47 3.98 -46.56
N ILE A 612 34.87 4.29 -45.32
CA ILE A 612 36.18 4.89 -45.00
C ILE A 612 37.32 3.93 -45.41
N LEU A 613 37.12 2.62 -45.27
CA LEU A 613 38.07 1.60 -45.73
C LEU A 613 38.13 1.47 -47.27
N LEU A 614 37.03 1.78 -47.96
CA LEU A 614 36.88 1.70 -49.42
C LEU A 614 37.37 2.96 -50.18
N ILE A 615 37.65 4.08 -49.49
CA ILE A 615 38.20 5.32 -50.09
C ILE A 615 39.68 5.18 -50.53
N LEU A 616 40.31 4.00 -50.35
CA LEU A 616 41.70 3.72 -50.75
C LEU A 616 41.89 3.02 -52.11
N ILE A 617 40.87 2.86 -52.98
CA ILE A 617 41.03 2.18 -54.29
C ILE A 617 40.25 2.89 -55.43
N PRO A 618 40.81 3.07 -56.65
CA PRO A 618 40.16 3.84 -57.74
C PRO A 618 39.37 3.01 -58.79
N ILE A 619 38.16 3.51 -59.18
CA ILE A 619 37.49 3.66 -60.53
C ILE A 619 37.18 2.37 -61.38
N PRO A 620 36.14 2.23 -62.30
CA PRO A 620 35.13 3.15 -62.93
C PRO A 620 33.62 2.71 -63.09
N VAL A 621 32.73 3.73 -63.16
CA VAL A 621 31.56 4.14 -64.04
C VAL A 621 30.53 3.18 -64.74
N SER A 622 29.22 3.58 -64.65
CA SER A 622 28.08 3.59 -65.65
C SER A 622 26.79 2.70 -65.42
N PRO A 623 25.58 2.97 -66.02
CA PRO A 623 24.39 3.50 -65.29
C PRO A 623 22.96 2.88 -65.54
N HIS A 624 21.96 3.31 -64.73
CA HIS A 624 20.45 3.33 -64.90
C HIS A 624 19.60 2.02 -64.83
N PRO A 625 18.23 2.04 -64.67
CA PRO A 625 17.28 2.92 -63.90
C PRO A 625 16.05 2.21 -63.20
N HIS A 626 15.39 2.91 -62.22
CA HIS A 626 13.95 2.86 -61.73
C HIS A 626 13.25 1.52 -61.30
N PRO A 627 12.03 1.46 -60.65
CA PRO A 627 11.07 2.45 -60.11
C PRO A 627 10.39 2.16 -58.70
N SER A 628 9.57 3.13 -58.23
CA SER A 628 8.23 3.05 -57.55
C SER A 628 7.94 2.43 -56.15
N SER A 629 7.48 3.27 -55.20
CA SER A 629 6.17 3.35 -54.44
C SER A 629 5.47 2.06 -53.88
N PRO A 630 4.58 2.08 -52.84
CA PRO A 630 4.02 3.16 -52.01
C PRO A 630 4.12 2.95 -50.46
N ARG A 631 3.71 4.00 -49.74
CA ARG A 631 3.35 4.00 -48.31
C ARG A 631 2.09 3.15 -48.09
N GLY A 632 2.16 2.18 -47.18
CA GLY A 632 0.98 1.56 -46.58
C GLY A 632 0.52 2.39 -45.39
N ALA A 633 -0.75 2.80 -45.42
CA ALA A 633 -1.43 3.45 -44.32
C ALA A 633 -1.57 2.48 -43.12
N GLN A 634 -1.16 2.91 -41.93
CA GLN A 634 -1.58 2.32 -40.67
C GLN A 634 -2.85 3.03 -40.19
N PRO A 635 -3.88 2.30 -39.71
CA PRO A 635 -5.08 2.91 -39.15
C PRO A 635 -4.78 3.53 -37.78
N ASP A 636 -5.23 4.77 -37.65
CA ASP A 636 -5.00 5.73 -36.56
C ASP A 636 -5.93 5.44 -35.37
N LEU A 637 -5.37 5.01 -34.24
CA LEU A 637 -6.07 4.72 -32.98
C LEU A 637 -6.04 5.93 -32.04
N ARG A 638 -6.99 6.87 -32.24
CA ARG A 638 -7.36 7.90 -31.24
C ARG A 638 -8.85 7.77 -30.87
N MET A 639 -9.17 6.77 -30.05
CA MET A 639 -10.55 6.35 -29.76
C MET A 639 -11.29 7.23 -28.73
N PHE A 640 -10.62 7.81 -27.73
CA PHE A 640 -11.34 8.41 -26.57
C PHE A 640 -11.74 9.89 -26.70
N GLN A 641 -11.29 10.62 -27.72
CA GLN A 641 -11.81 11.96 -28.04
C GLN A 641 -13.09 11.91 -28.92
N ARG A 642 -13.53 10.72 -29.35
CA ARG A 642 -14.53 10.55 -30.41
C ARG A 642 -15.98 10.43 -29.91
N LEU A 643 -16.24 9.90 -28.71
CA LEU A 643 -17.61 9.67 -28.18
C LEU A 643 -18.16 10.78 -27.26
N ASP A 644 -17.33 11.65 -26.66
CA ASP A 644 -17.81 12.77 -25.83
C ASP A 644 -18.69 13.76 -26.62
N LYS A 645 -18.51 13.81 -27.94
CA LYS A 645 -19.31 14.64 -28.85
C LYS A 645 -20.75 14.12 -29.03
N LEU A 646 -21.03 12.85 -28.70
CA LEU A 646 -22.36 12.24 -28.85
C LEU A 646 -23.30 12.53 -27.66
N ARG A 647 -22.75 12.78 -26.46
CA ARG A 647 -23.55 13.05 -25.25
C ARG A 647 -24.48 14.25 -25.37
N LYS A 648 -24.11 15.27 -26.15
CA LYS A 648 -24.97 16.45 -26.39
C LYS A 648 -26.19 16.15 -27.29
N ASN A 649 -26.18 15.03 -28.01
CA ASN A 649 -27.18 14.70 -29.04
C ASN A 649 -27.83 13.31 -28.85
N ALA A 650 -27.65 12.70 -27.67
CA ALA A 650 -28.21 11.37 -27.35
C ALA A 650 -28.55 11.21 -25.87
N PHE A 651 -29.57 10.41 -25.58
CA PHE A 651 -29.96 9.93 -24.25
C PHE A 651 -30.39 8.46 -24.35
N ALA A 652 -30.07 7.59 -23.39
CA ALA A 652 -30.51 6.21 -23.43
C ALA A 652 -30.75 5.61 -22.05
N SER A 653 -31.63 4.61 -21.98
CA SER A 653 -31.81 3.72 -20.83
C SER A 653 -31.58 2.29 -21.25
N VAL A 654 -30.63 1.61 -20.61
CA VAL A 654 -30.21 0.23 -20.94
C VAL A 654 -30.38 -0.63 -19.69
N ALA A 655 -30.96 -1.82 -19.85
CA ALA A 655 -31.28 -2.73 -18.77
C ALA A 655 -30.72 -4.14 -19.01
N LEU A 656 -30.32 -4.78 -17.91
CA LEU A 656 -29.97 -6.19 -17.78
C LEU A 656 -31.19 -6.95 -17.25
N PHE A 657 -31.47 -8.10 -17.86
CA PHE A 657 -32.55 -8.99 -17.49
C PHE A 657 -32.00 -10.40 -17.22
N GLY A 658 -32.63 -11.14 -16.31
CA GLY A 658 -32.29 -12.53 -15.98
C GLY A 658 -31.31 -12.70 -14.81
N SER A 659 -30.79 -13.91 -14.66
CA SER A 659 -29.88 -14.35 -13.60
C SER A 659 -28.56 -14.88 -14.17
N ASP A 660 -27.63 -15.28 -13.31
CA ASP A 660 -26.34 -15.85 -13.74
C ASP A 660 -26.55 -16.99 -14.73
N HIS A 661 -25.74 -17.01 -15.79
CA HIS A 661 -25.81 -17.96 -16.91
C HIS A 661 -27.08 -17.90 -17.78
N ASP A 662 -28.04 -17.01 -17.49
CA ASP A 662 -29.25 -16.81 -18.29
C ASP A 662 -29.62 -15.32 -18.41
N SER A 663 -28.65 -14.49 -18.81
CA SER A 663 -28.81 -13.03 -18.86
C SER A 663 -29.10 -12.49 -20.27
N SER A 664 -29.76 -11.33 -20.37
CA SER A 664 -29.96 -10.60 -21.64
C SER A 664 -29.88 -9.09 -21.43
N ILE A 665 -29.41 -8.36 -22.46
CA ILE A 665 -29.23 -6.91 -22.42
C ILE A 665 -30.07 -6.27 -23.52
N SER A 666 -30.82 -5.22 -23.18
CA SER A 666 -31.56 -4.41 -24.14
C SER A 666 -31.72 -2.97 -23.65
N GLY A 667 -32.08 -2.04 -24.53
CA GLY A 667 -32.22 -0.64 -24.16
C GLY A 667 -32.99 0.20 -25.16
N VAL A 668 -33.40 1.39 -24.72
CA VAL A 668 -34.10 2.40 -25.52
C VAL A 668 -33.23 3.65 -25.62
N TRP A 669 -33.02 4.11 -26.84
CA TRP A 669 -32.17 5.26 -27.20
C TRP A 669 -33.00 6.37 -27.85
N VAL A 670 -32.74 7.60 -27.43
CA VAL A 670 -33.22 8.85 -28.02
C VAL A 670 -32.03 9.49 -28.74
N LEU A 671 -32.11 9.61 -30.07
CA LEU A 671 -31.04 10.10 -30.92
C LEU A 671 -31.49 11.31 -31.74
N ARG A 672 -30.60 12.28 -31.94
CA ARG A 672 -30.86 13.43 -32.81
C ARG A 672 -30.78 13.04 -34.28
N GLY A 673 -31.80 13.43 -35.06
CA GLY A 673 -31.96 13.07 -36.46
C GLY A 673 -32.73 11.76 -36.65
N GLN A 674 -32.98 11.42 -37.92
CA GLN A 674 -33.84 10.28 -38.30
C GLN A 674 -33.08 9.00 -38.64
N GLU A 675 -31.76 9.09 -38.78
CA GLU A 675 -30.87 7.98 -39.07
C GLU A 675 -30.16 7.52 -37.79
N LEU A 676 -29.69 6.26 -37.78
CA LEU A 676 -28.98 5.72 -36.64
C LEU A 676 -27.66 6.48 -36.46
N ALA A 677 -27.48 7.16 -35.32
CA ALA A 677 -26.33 8.05 -35.12
C ALA A 677 -24.99 7.34 -35.36
N PHE A 678 -24.88 6.05 -35.02
CA PHE A 678 -23.66 5.25 -35.17
C PHE A 678 -23.22 5.02 -36.63
N THR A 679 -24.11 5.16 -37.62
CA THR A 679 -23.74 5.04 -39.05
C THR A 679 -23.31 6.38 -39.67
N LEU A 680 -23.56 7.50 -39.00
CA LEU A 680 -23.26 8.85 -39.48
C LEU A 680 -21.78 9.23 -39.34
N CYS A 681 -21.02 8.53 -38.50
CA CYS A 681 -19.61 8.77 -38.30
C CYS A 681 -18.86 7.44 -38.10
N PRO A 682 -17.78 7.16 -38.86
CA PRO A 682 -16.94 5.98 -38.65
C PRO A 682 -16.38 5.90 -37.22
N ASP A 683 -16.26 7.05 -36.55
CA ASP A 683 -15.75 7.20 -35.20
C ASP A 683 -16.73 6.73 -34.10
N TRP A 684 -17.99 6.45 -34.43
CA TRP A 684 -19.04 6.02 -33.49
C TRP A 684 -19.45 4.55 -33.66
N GLN A 685 -18.82 3.81 -34.57
CA GLN A 685 -19.18 2.42 -34.91
C GLN A 685 -18.64 1.37 -33.93
N VAL A 686 -18.13 1.76 -32.76
CA VAL A 686 -17.57 0.83 -31.77
C VAL A 686 -18.68 0.01 -31.12
N ASP A 687 -18.60 -1.32 -31.24
CA ASP A 687 -19.51 -2.33 -30.67
C ASP A 687 -20.98 -2.23 -31.08
N TYR A 688 -21.36 -1.32 -32.00
CA TYR A 688 -22.75 -1.15 -32.43
C TYR A 688 -23.29 -2.39 -33.17
N GLU A 689 -22.40 -3.13 -33.86
CA GLU A 689 -22.73 -4.36 -34.60
C GLU A 689 -23.11 -5.53 -33.68
N SER A 690 -22.66 -5.49 -32.42
CA SER A 690 -22.99 -6.48 -31.39
C SER A 690 -24.43 -6.35 -30.88
N TYR A 691 -25.15 -5.32 -31.32
CA TYR A 691 -26.56 -5.08 -31.01
C TYR A 691 -27.42 -5.12 -32.28
N THR A 692 -28.65 -5.61 -32.15
CA THR A 692 -29.70 -5.37 -33.16
C THR A 692 -30.33 -4.02 -32.86
N TRP A 693 -30.61 -3.24 -33.90
CA TRP A 693 -31.21 -1.92 -33.77
C TRP A 693 -32.52 -1.88 -34.54
N ARG A 694 -33.60 -1.45 -33.88
CA ARG A 694 -34.91 -1.27 -34.48
C ARG A 694 -35.40 0.15 -34.21
N LYS A 695 -35.68 0.91 -35.26
CA LYS A 695 -36.32 2.21 -35.12
C LYS A 695 -37.75 2.00 -34.60
N LEU A 696 -38.12 2.72 -33.54
CA LEU A 696 -39.45 2.67 -32.96
C LEU A 696 -40.33 3.75 -33.59
N ASP A 697 -41.60 3.40 -33.82
CA ASP A 697 -42.63 4.36 -34.24
C ASP A 697 -43.23 5.04 -33.00
N PRO A 698 -43.04 6.36 -32.80
CA PRO A 698 -43.54 7.09 -31.63
C PRO A 698 -45.08 7.04 -31.45
N ASP A 699 -45.84 6.78 -32.52
CA ASP A 699 -47.30 6.69 -32.46
C ASP A 699 -47.80 5.27 -32.13
N SER A 700 -46.90 4.28 -32.12
CA SER A 700 -47.25 2.91 -31.75
C SER A 700 -47.42 2.75 -30.24
N ALA A 701 -48.44 1.97 -29.85
CA ALA A 701 -48.63 1.59 -28.44
C ALA A 701 -47.44 0.81 -27.89
N GLU A 702 -46.75 0.02 -28.75
CA GLU A 702 -45.53 -0.71 -28.41
C GLU A 702 -44.39 0.25 -27.99
N CYS A 703 -44.15 1.33 -28.74
CA CYS A 703 -43.12 2.30 -28.42
C CYS A 703 -43.39 3.02 -27.09
N ARG A 704 -44.64 3.41 -26.84
CA ARG A 704 -45.03 4.06 -25.57
C ARG A 704 -44.79 3.15 -24.37
N THR A 705 -45.13 1.87 -24.49
CA THR A 705 -44.87 0.87 -23.47
C THR A 705 -43.36 0.69 -23.26
N LEU A 706 -42.58 0.48 -24.32
CA LEU A 706 -41.13 0.30 -24.22
C LEU A 706 -40.42 1.50 -23.59
N VAL A 707 -40.74 2.73 -23.99
CA VAL A 707 -40.13 3.93 -23.41
C VAL A 707 -40.50 4.05 -21.93
N THR A 708 -41.76 3.80 -21.58
CA THR A 708 -42.24 3.87 -20.18
C THR A 708 -41.54 2.84 -19.30
N GLU A 709 -41.51 1.57 -19.73
CA GLU A 709 -40.88 0.47 -18.97
C GLU A 709 -39.37 0.68 -18.79
N TYR A 710 -38.65 1.12 -19.84
CA TYR A 710 -37.20 1.33 -19.74
C TYR A 710 -36.83 2.62 -19.03
N PHE A 711 -37.66 3.67 -19.06
CA PHE A 711 -37.35 4.92 -18.36
C PHE A 711 -37.67 4.82 -16.87
N LEU A 712 -38.63 3.98 -16.48
CA LEU A 712 -38.98 3.71 -15.08
C LEU A 712 -38.22 2.54 -14.48
N TRP A 713 -37.70 1.63 -15.31
CA TRP A 713 -37.22 0.31 -14.90
C TRP A 713 -38.28 -0.55 -14.20
N GLU A 714 -39.55 -0.28 -14.49
CA GLU A 714 -40.72 -0.96 -13.93
C GLU A 714 -41.67 -1.35 -15.06
N GLY A 715 -42.11 -2.60 -15.10
CA GLY A 715 -42.92 -3.14 -16.19
C GLY A 715 -42.91 -4.66 -16.23
N GLU A 716 -43.73 -5.24 -17.10
CA GLU A 716 -43.76 -6.70 -17.29
C GLU A 716 -42.68 -7.18 -18.30
N PHE A 717 -42.09 -6.25 -19.07
CA PHE A 717 -41.02 -6.52 -20.03
C PHE A 717 -41.30 -7.74 -20.93
N ARG A 718 -42.57 -7.88 -21.38
CA ARG A 718 -43.09 -9.06 -22.09
C ARG A 718 -42.29 -9.41 -23.34
N HIS A 719 -41.63 -8.42 -23.95
CA HIS A 719 -40.78 -8.57 -25.13
C HIS A 719 -39.38 -9.14 -24.84
N VAL A 720 -38.92 -9.11 -23.59
CA VAL A 720 -37.64 -9.73 -23.16
C VAL A 720 -37.88 -11.11 -22.55
N GLY A 721 -39.03 -11.30 -21.88
CA GLY A 721 -39.42 -12.59 -21.28
C GLY A 721 -38.57 -13.04 -20.09
N LYS A 722 -37.77 -12.13 -19.51
CA LYS A 722 -36.89 -12.37 -18.36
C LYS A 722 -37.08 -11.27 -17.31
N PRO A 723 -36.95 -11.58 -16.00
CA PRO A 723 -37.14 -10.59 -14.94
C PRO A 723 -36.09 -9.49 -15.03
N PHE A 724 -36.49 -8.25 -14.77
CA PHE A 724 -35.57 -7.12 -14.65
C PHE A 724 -34.57 -7.35 -13.52
N ASN A 725 -33.30 -7.04 -13.77
CA ASN A 725 -32.23 -7.17 -12.78
C ASN A 725 -31.66 -5.78 -12.42
N GLN A 726 -31.10 -5.07 -13.40
CA GLN A 726 -30.47 -3.76 -13.16
C GLN A 726 -30.53 -2.87 -14.41
N GLY A 727 -30.65 -1.55 -14.23
CA GLY A 727 -30.69 -0.56 -15.31
C GLY A 727 -29.65 0.54 -15.19
N LYS A 728 -29.33 1.20 -16.31
CA LYS A 728 -28.40 2.33 -16.37
C LYS A 728 -28.79 3.36 -17.42
N ILE A 729 -28.51 4.63 -17.13
CA ILE A 729 -28.81 5.77 -17.99
C ILE A 729 -27.53 6.32 -18.65
N PHE A 730 -27.60 6.56 -19.96
CA PHE A 730 -26.64 7.33 -20.74
C PHE A 730 -27.19 8.74 -20.93
N LYS A 731 -26.54 9.75 -20.33
CA LYS A 731 -26.95 11.15 -20.39
C LYS A 731 -25.76 12.08 -20.50
#